data_AF-A0A7C2NQB5-F1
#
_entry.id   AF-A0A7C2NQB5-F1
#
_cell.length_a   1.000
_cell.length_b   1.000
_cell.length_c   1.000
_cell.angle_alpha   90.00
_cell.angle_beta   90.00
_cell.angle_gamma   90.00
#
_symmetry.space_group_name_H-M   'P 1'
#
loop_
_entity.id
_entity.type
_entity.pdbx_description
1 polymer ?
#
loop_
_entity_poly.entity_id
_entity_poly.type
_entity_poly.pdbx_seq_one_letter_code
_entity_poly.pdbx_strand_id
1 'polypeptide(L)'
;MSDRNDPRARASADKPIVLVTGAAGNLGASVGAALRADYRIVGMDRDTGDTEFPVLRVDVTSDDSVELAFRKFREQYGDRIASVIHLIAFFDFSGQPNALYRQVNVDGTRRLLRALQGFEVEQFVYASTMLVHAPCKPGERIDERQPIGPRWAYPQSKAEAEAVIREEHGKIPYVLLRLAGVYDAESTVPTMAQQMARIYERDFQSHLYSGNTLAGQSMLHRDDLLDALQRTVERRATLPDATELLIGEPDAMGYDALQDKLGCLFHGAQNWATLRLPKAVAAAGAWAQQKLEPLVPDAIDEGERPFIQPFMVHLADDHYALDVRRAREVLGWQPKHRLEDELPAMVLALQDDPAAWYARHKIDPPDWMETANALGHDTGDLAARRGALLRRELRANRWAHLANVGLGTWLVTQPALLAVAEPGLRAAELTLGVGVILFAALALSWRLQWSRWVCAGLGALVMAAPFLFSTANAAAYLSDTLVGGLIFALAVCTKPDIGPSPLAALKGPEIPVGWSYNPSTWMQRLPIVALAVVGLYVSRYLAAYQLGHVDHVFEPFFAGSPTDPKNGTEEIITSWVSEAWPVSDAAVGGYTYALEILTGVVGSRMRWRTMPWLVVLFGLMIAPLGVVSIFFIIIQPILLGTWSTLALLAAVAMLVQIPYSLDELLASVQFVRRRVRAGTRFFTVLLRGDTDETPRAKTSRTADELDAAPTALIKDALSGGVSLPWNLALAGLVALSLLFTRLFLNADGSLANAHHLIGALVLTVLSIAAAEVARPARYLNVALGGALIVAPFVYSADALQTAFAVAAGVAIAALSIPRGPIRHRYGPWSRLLV
;
A
#
# COMPACT_ATOMS: atom_id res chain seq x y z
N MET A 1 2.32 0.72 65.20
CA MET A 1 1.42 1.55 66.04
C MET A 1 1.68 3.01 65.67
N SER A 2 1.05 3.49 64.60
CA SER A 2 0.93 4.91 64.19
C SER A 2 0.28 4.89 62.80
N ASP A 3 -1.05 4.97 62.76
CA ASP A 3 -1.88 5.29 61.56
C ASP A 3 -3.39 5.16 61.85
N ARG A 4 -3.79 4.73 63.06
CA ARG A 4 -5.20 4.55 63.44
C ARG A 4 -6.03 5.84 63.62
N ASN A 5 -5.54 7.01 63.23
CA ASN A 5 -6.17 8.30 63.52
C ASN A 5 -6.41 9.21 62.31
N ASP A 6 -6.42 8.68 61.08
CA ASP A 6 -6.94 9.43 59.92
C ASP A 6 -8.49 9.42 59.90
N PRO A 7 -9.17 10.58 60.06
CA PRO A 7 -10.63 10.66 59.98
C PRO A 7 -11.22 10.21 58.62
N ARG A 8 -10.44 10.24 57.52
CA ARG A 8 -10.88 9.69 56.21
C ARG A 8 -10.89 8.17 56.20
N ALA A 9 -9.94 7.53 56.90
CA ALA A 9 -9.88 6.08 57.05
C ALA A 9 -11.02 5.55 57.95
N ARG A 10 -11.43 6.31 58.98
CA ARG A 10 -12.61 5.98 59.79
C ARG A 10 -13.93 6.13 59.02
N ALA A 11 -14.12 7.21 58.25
CA ALA A 11 -15.32 7.40 57.44
C ALA A 11 -15.47 6.35 56.31
N SER A 12 -14.35 5.78 55.84
CA SER A 12 -14.34 4.66 54.90
C SER A 12 -14.63 3.30 55.54
N ALA A 13 -14.41 3.14 56.84
CA ALA A 13 -14.57 1.84 57.52
C ALA A 13 -16.04 1.45 57.74
N ASP A 14 -16.95 2.42 57.80
CA ASP A 14 -18.38 2.22 58.03
C ASP A 14 -19.20 2.04 56.74
N LYS A 15 -18.59 2.21 55.56
CA LYS A 15 -19.28 2.03 54.28
C LYS A 15 -19.48 0.54 53.94
N PRO A 16 -20.63 0.13 53.39
CA PRO A 16 -20.82 -1.23 52.89
C PRO A 16 -19.81 -1.56 51.78
N ILE A 17 -19.36 -2.82 51.75
CA ILE A 17 -18.28 -3.23 50.85
C ILE A 17 -18.86 -3.73 49.52
N VAL A 18 -18.32 -3.20 48.41
CA VAL A 18 -18.58 -3.72 47.06
C VAL A 18 -17.30 -4.35 46.53
N LEU A 19 -17.37 -5.64 46.19
CA LEU A 19 -16.28 -6.41 45.60
C LEU A 19 -16.40 -6.37 44.08
N VAL A 20 -15.42 -5.81 43.38
CA VAL A 20 -15.39 -5.78 41.90
C VAL A 20 -14.34 -6.75 41.41
N THR A 21 -14.74 -7.81 40.70
CA THR A 21 -13.77 -8.70 40.02
C THR A 21 -13.52 -8.20 38.60
N GLY A 22 -12.31 -8.30 38.07
CA GLY A 22 -11.93 -7.64 36.82
C GLY A 22 -11.71 -6.14 37.02
N ALA A 23 -11.34 -5.77 38.26
CA ALA A 23 -11.25 -4.40 38.75
C ALA A 23 -10.19 -3.54 38.06
N ALA A 24 -9.10 -4.14 37.57
CA ALA A 24 -8.04 -3.41 36.87
C ALA A 24 -8.33 -3.23 35.38
N GLY A 25 -9.39 -3.87 34.86
CA GLY A 25 -9.85 -3.69 33.48
C GLY A 25 -10.55 -2.36 33.23
N ASN A 26 -10.74 -2.02 31.96
CA ASN A 26 -11.37 -0.75 31.52
C ASN A 26 -12.72 -0.48 32.22
N LEU A 27 -13.64 -1.45 32.20
CA LEU A 27 -14.94 -1.31 32.87
C LEU A 27 -14.81 -1.35 34.40
N GLY A 28 -13.98 -2.25 34.94
CA GLY A 28 -13.82 -2.41 36.39
C GLY A 28 -13.32 -1.15 37.09
N ALA A 29 -12.35 -0.46 36.47
CA ALA A 29 -11.83 0.80 36.99
C ALA A 29 -12.92 1.89 37.05
N SER A 30 -13.74 2.03 36.00
CA SER A 30 -14.86 2.99 35.98
C SER A 30 -15.95 2.66 36.99
N VAL A 31 -16.30 1.37 37.12
CA VAL A 31 -17.31 0.93 38.09
C VAL A 31 -16.84 1.21 39.51
N GLY A 32 -15.59 0.88 39.84
CA GLY A 32 -15.01 1.18 41.15
C GLY A 32 -14.95 2.69 41.41
N ALA A 33 -14.55 3.48 40.42
CA ALA A 33 -14.51 4.94 40.53
C ALA A 33 -15.90 5.55 40.77
N ALA A 34 -16.95 5.04 40.10
CA ALA A 34 -18.31 5.53 40.23
C ALA A 34 -18.93 5.21 41.60
N LEU A 35 -18.64 4.03 42.17
CA LEU A 35 -19.28 3.56 43.41
C LEU A 35 -18.56 3.98 44.70
N ARG A 36 -17.31 4.44 44.63
CA ARG A 36 -16.48 4.75 45.82
C ARG A 36 -17.04 5.88 46.72
N ALA A 37 -17.91 6.74 46.15
CA ALA A 37 -18.53 7.82 46.90
C ALA A 37 -19.42 7.28 48.03
N ASP A 38 -20.12 6.17 47.79
CA ASP A 38 -21.11 5.60 48.71
C ASP A 38 -20.66 4.26 49.32
N TYR A 39 -19.75 3.55 48.64
CA TYR A 39 -19.30 2.22 49.04
C TYR A 39 -17.79 2.15 49.27
N ARG A 40 -17.36 1.17 50.07
CA ARG A 40 -15.95 0.79 50.14
C ARG A 40 -15.66 -0.23 49.05
N ILE A 41 -14.88 0.17 48.04
CA ILE A 41 -14.55 -0.69 46.90
C ILE A 41 -13.32 -1.53 47.23
N VAL A 42 -13.43 -2.83 46.97
CA VAL A 42 -12.30 -3.77 46.97
C VAL A 42 -12.29 -4.47 45.63
N GLY A 43 -11.16 -4.45 44.94
CA GLY A 43 -10.99 -5.09 43.66
C GLY A 43 -10.42 -6.51 43.77
N MET A 44 -10.68 -7.32 42.77
CA MET A 44 -10.02 -8.60 42.54
C MET A 44 -9.66 -8.73 41.05
N ASP A 45 -8.39 -8.98 40.75
CA ASP A 45 -7.92 -9.10 39.36
C ASP A 45 -6.61 -9.91 39.29
N ARG A 46 -6.24 -10.40 38.10
CA ARG A 46 -4.96 -11.09 37.89
C ARG A 46 -3.78 -10.11 37.98
N ASP A 47 -4.00 -8.88 37.51
CA ASP A 47 -3.04 -7.79 37.55
C ASP A 47 -3.57 -6.69 38.47
N THR A 48 -2.78 -6.23 39.44
CA THR A 48 -3.26 -5.27 40.45
C THR A 48 -3.44 -3.85 39.92
N GLY A 49 -2.93 -3.56 38.71
CA GLY A 49 -3.09 -2.27 38.02
C GLY A 49 -2.65 -1.05 38.82
N ASP A 50 -3.01 0.13 38.33
CA ASP A 50 -2.96 1.40 39.07
C ASP A 50 -4.41 1.89 39.25
N THR A 51 -5.04 1.46 40.34
CA THR A 51 -6.44 1.77 40.67
C THR A 51 -6.51 2.62 41.93
N GLU A 52 -7.50 3.51 42.03
CA GLU A 52 -7.71 4.36 43.22
C GLU A 52 -8.21 3.61 44.46
N PHE A 53 -8.42 2.30 44.36
CA PHE A 53 -8.94 1.42 45.41
C PHE A 53 -8.11 0.13 45.49
N PRO A 54 -8.08 -0.57 46.63
CA PRO A 54 -7.23 -1.75 46.83
C PRO A 54 -7.68 -2.92 45.95
N VAL A 55 -6.74 -3.58 45.27
CA VAL A 55 -6.98 -4.77 44.44
C VAL A 55 -6.22 -5.98 44.99
N LEU A 56 -6.94 -7.06 45.26
CA LEU A 56 -6.38 -8.36 45.63
C LEU A 56 -6.08 -9.18 44.37
N ARG A 57 -4.87 -9.71 44.27
CA ARG A 57 -4.49 -10.59 43.15
C ARG A 57 -5.27 -11.90 43.21
N VAL A 58 -5.95 -12.26 42.13
CA VAL A 58 -6.65 -13.55 41.97
C VAL A 58 -6.54 -14.08 40.53
N ASP A 59 -6.26 -15.38 40.40
CA ASP A 59 -6.44 -16.13 39.16
C ASP A 59 -7.65 -17.07 39.32
N VAL A 60 -8.73 -16.75 38.61
CA VAL A 60 -9.99 -17.52 38.66
C VAL A 60 -9.90 -18.91 38.03
N THR A 61 -8.79 -19.22 37.36
CA THR A 61 -8.53 -20.56 36.81
C THR A 61 -7.97 -21.53 37.85
N SER A 62 -7.57 -21.03 39.03
CA SER A 62 -6.92 -21.79 40.11
C SER A 62 -7.74 -21.74 41.40
N ASP A 63 -8.09 -22.91 41.94
CA ASP A 63 -8.81 -23.03 43.21
C ASP A 63 -7.99 -22.42 44.38
N ASP A 64 -6.70 -22.75 44.46
CA ASP A 64 -5.78 -22.24 45.48
C ASP A 64 -5.68 -20.70 45.44
N SER A 65 -5.64 -20.12 44.23
CA SER A 65 -5.58 -18.66 44.09
C SER A 65 -6.86 -17.98 44.55
N VAL A 66 -8.03 -18.55 44.24
CA VAL A 66 -9.33 -18.02 44.67
C VAL A 66 -9.46 -18.14 46.19
N GLU A 67 -9.10 -19.28 46.77
CA GLU A 67 -9.14 -19.49 48.22
C GLU A 67 -8.23 -18.50 48.95
N LEU A 68 -7.00 -18.32 48.47
CA LEU A 68 -6.05 -17.36 49.05
C LEU A 68 -6.58 -15.92 48.97
N ALA A 69 -7.18 -15.52 47.84
CA ALA A 69 -7.73 -14.18 47.66
C ALA A 69 -8.88 -13.91 48.63
N PHE A 70 -9.81 -14.85 48.81
CA PHE A 70 -10.91 -14.71 49.76
C PHE A 70 -10.46 -14.79 51.22
N ARG A 71 -9.44 -15.58 51.54
CA ARG A 71 -8.83 -15.60 52.87
C ARG A 71 -8.24 -14.22 53.23
N LYS A 72 -7.46 -13.65 52.32
CA LYS A 72 -6.92 -12.28 52.47
C LYS A 72 -8.03 -11.23 52.56
N PHE A 73 -9.09 -11.40 51.77
CA PHE A 73 -10.26 -10.52 51.84
C PHE A 73 -10.88 -10.55 53.25
N ARG A 74 -11.16 -11.75 53.76
CA ARG A 74 -11.72 -11.95 55.11
C ARG A 74 -10.85 -11.34 56.20
N GLU A 75 -9.54 -11.57 56.15
CA GLU A 75 -8.58 -11.04 57.13
C GLU A 75 -8.55 -9.50 57.17
N GLN A 76 -8.76 -8.84 56.03
CA GLN A 76 -8.64 -7.38 55.91
C GLN A 76 -9.98 -6.63 56.00
N TYR A 77 -11.07 -7.25 55.56
CA TYR A 77 -12.35 -6.61 55.30
C TYR A 77 -13.55 -7.27 56.00
N GLY A 78 -13.36 -8.48 56.55
CA GLY A 78 -14.42 -9.26 57.22
C GLY A 78 -15.26 -10.10 56.25
N ASP A 79 -16.42 -10.57 56.73
CA ASP A 79 -17.25 -11.56 56.04
C ASP A 79 -18.46 -11.00 55.28
N ARG A 80 -18.75 -9.70 55.44
CA ARG A 80 -19.95 -9.07 54.89
C ARG A 80 -19.64 -8.32 53.60
N ILE A 81 -20.35 -8.66 52.53
CA ILE A 81 -20.22 -8.05 51.21
C ILE A 81 -21.60 -7.58 50.76
N ALA A 82 -21.75 -6.27 50.54
CA ALA A 82 -23.01 -5.69 50.08
C ALA A 82 -23.32 -6.08 48.63
N SER A 83 -22.32 -6.06 47.75
CA SER A 83 -22.51 -6.56 46.39
C SER A 83 -21.20 -7.05 45.80
N VAL A 84 -21.26 -8.13 45.02
CA VAL A 84 -20.14 -8.59 44.19
C VAL A 84 -20.48 -8.27 42.74
N ILE A 85 -19.67 -7.46 42.06
CA ILE A 85 -19.81 -7.16 40.64
C ILE A 85 -18.77 -7.97 39.87
N HIS A 86 -19.23 -9.00 39.17
CA HIS A 86 -18.39 -9.94 38.45
C HIS A 86 -18.20 -9.54 36.98
N LEU A 87 -17.04 -8.93 36.66
CA LEU A 87 -16.68 -8.48 35.30
C LEU A 87 -15.59 -9.33 34.64
N ILE A 88 -15.00 -10.32 35.33
CA ILE A 88 -13.97 -11.17 34.73
C ILE A 88 -14.59 -11.99 33.60
N ALA A 89 -14.01 -11.87 32.40
CA ALA A 89 -14.29 -12.74 31.28
C ALA A 89 -13.08 -12.82 30.36
N PHE A 90 -12.81 -14.01 29.84
CA PHE A 90 -12.02 -14.20 28.65
C PHE A 90 -12.87 -13.88 27.40
N PHE A 91 -12.28 -13.14 26.49
CA PHE A 91 -12.89 -12.74 25.23
C PHE A 91 -11.84 -12.70 24.12
N ASP A 92 -12.14 -13.34 22.99
CA ASP A 92 -11.28 -13.41 21.82
C ASP A 92 -12.13 -13.32 20.54
N PHE A 93 -11.75 -12.42 19.64
CA PHE A 93 -12.43 -12.20 18.36
C PHE A 93 -12.02 -13.19 17.26
N SER A 94 -11.10 -14.12 17.53
CA SER A 94 -10.66 -15.12 16.54
C SER A 94 -11.76 -16.07 16.05
N GLY A 95 -12.87 -16.18 16.80
CA GLY A 95 -13.96 -17.11 16.53
C GLY A 95 -13.61 -18.58 16.75
N GLN A 96 -12.39 -18.89 17.19
CA GLN A 96 -11.94 -20.27 17.43
C GLN A 96 -12.40 -20.77 18.81
N PRO A 97 -12.70 -22.07 18.95
CA PRO A 97 -12.90 -22.69 20.24
C PRO A 97 -11.64 -22.53 21.09
N ASN A 98 -11.75 -21.82 22.22
CA ASN A 98 -10.66 -21.65 23.17
C ASN A 98 -11.07 -22.23 24.52
N ALA A 99 -10.25 -23.11 25.08
CA ALA A 99 -10.51 -23.71 26.40
C ALA A 99 -10.65 -22.65 27.51
N LEU A 100 -10.03 -21.47 27.34
CA LEU A 100 -10.15 -20.34 28.26
C LEU A 100 -11.58 -19.83 28.41
N TYR A 101 -12.44 -19.95 27.39
CA TYR A 101 -13.86 -19.60 27.51
C TYR A 101 -14.53 -20.39 28.63
N ARG A 102 -14.28 -21.70 28.68
CA ARG A 102 -14.82 -22.55 29.75
C ARG A 102 -14.08 -22.32 31.07
N GLN A 103 -12.75 -22.36 31.05
CA GLN A 103 -11.93 -22.29 32.27
C GLN A 103 -12.12 -20.97 33.04
N VAL A 104 -12.23 -19.85 32.32
CA VAL A 104 -12.36 -18.51 32.92
C VAL A 104 -13.83 -18.14 33.12
N ASN A 105 -14.67 -18.20 32.07
CA ASN A 105 -16.03 -17.64 32.15
C ASN A 105 -17.01 -18.56 32.87
N VAL A 106 -16.85 -19.88 32.73
CA VAL A 106 -17.81 -20.86 33.30
C VAL A 106 -17.27 -21.39 34.62
N ASP A 107 -16.11 -22.03 34.57
CA ASP A 107 -15.51 -22.67 35.75
C ASP A 107 -14.95 -21.63 36.73
N GLY A 108 -14.44 -20.49 36.26
CA GLY A 108 -14.02 -19.39 37.11
C GLY A 108 -15.17 -18.74 37.87
N THR A 109 -16.31 -18.48 37.21
CA THR A 109 -17.53 -18.01 37.87
C THR A 109 -18.02 -19.03 38.91
N ARG A 110 -17.98 -20.32 38.59
CA ARG A 110 -18.30 -21.40 39.55
C ARG A 110 -17.43 -21.34 40.81
N ARG A 111 -16.11 -21.23 40.64
CA ARG A 111 -15.16 -21.17 41.76
C ARG A 111 -15.41 -19.97 42.66
N LEU A 112 -15.62 -18.80 42.05
CA LEU A 112 -15.95 -17.58 42.79
C LEU A 112 -17.25 -17.73 43.58
N LEU A 113 -18.33 -18.22 42.95
CA LEU A 113 -19.61 -18.43 43.62
C LEU A 113 -19.50 -19.41 44.80
N ARG A 114 -18.76 -20.51 44.64
CA ARG A 114 -18.51 -21.48 45.71
C ARG A 114 -17.74 -20.86 46.88
N ALA A 115 -16.68 -20.10 46.60
CA ALA A 115 -15.92 -19.41 47.63
C ALA A 115 -16.78 -18.38 48.40
N LEU A 116 -17.66 -17.67 47.68
CA LEU A 116 -18.59 -16.69 48.25
C LEU A 116 -19.65 -17.30 49.18
N GLN A 117 -19.97 -18.60 49.08
CA GLN A 117 -20.92 -19.25 49.99
C GLN A 117 -20.48 -19.16 51.47
N GLY A 118 -19.17 -19.06 51.72
CA GLY A 118 -18.60 -18.85 53.05
C GLY A 118 -18.73 -17.43 53.59
N PHE A 119 -19.32 -16.49 52.84
CA PHE A 119 -19.49 -15.09 53.20
C PHE A 119 -20.98 -14.74 53.37
N GLU A 120 -21.25 -13.58 53.95
CA GLU A 120 -22.57 -12.94 53.95
C GLU A 120 -22.63 -11.97 52.78
N VAL A 121 -23.12 -12.46 51.63
CA VAL A 121 -23.23 -11.69 50.39
C VAL A 121 -24.68 -11.30 50.16
N GLU A 122 -24.98 -10.00 50.13
CA GLU A 122 -26.35 -9.50 49.92
C GLU A 122 -26.77 -9.58 48.43
N GLN A 123 -25.82 -9.54 47.49
CA GLN A 123 -26.10 -9.60 46.05
C GLN A 123 -24.86 -10.01 45.23
N PHE A 124 -25.06 -10.83 44.19
CA PHE A 124 -24.06 -11.15 43.16
C PHE A 124 -24.53 -10.65 41.78
N VAL A 125 -23.86 -9.64 41.24
CA VAL A 125 -24.15 -9.05 39.93
C VAL A 125 -23.19 -9.62 38.89
N TYR A 126 -23.73 -10.24 37.83
CA TYR A 126 -22.96 -10.76 36.72
C TYR A 126 -23.11 -9.90 35.47
N ALA A 127 -22.00 -9.45 34.89
CA ALA A 127 -21.99 -8.81 33.58
C ALA A 127 -22.07 -9.88 32.47
N SER A 128 -23.30 -10.15 32.05
CA SER A 128 -23.60 -10.95 30.87
C SER A 128 -23.68 -10.06 29.62
N THR A 129 -24.19 -10.59 28.52
CA THR A 129 -24.36 -9.89 27.25
C THR A 129 -25.74 -10.14 26.65
N MET A 130 -26.31 -9.17 25.94
CA MET A 130 -27.55 -9.36 25.19
C MET A 130 -27.43 -10.46 24.12
N LEU A 131 -26.20 -10.74 23.64
CA LEU A 131 -25.92 -11.73 22.60
C LEU A 131 -26.15 -13.19 23.04
N VAL A 132 -26.52 -13.42 24.30
CA VAL A 132 -27.00 -14.74 24.76
C VAL A 132 -28.36 -15.08 24.17
N HIS A 133 -29.17 -14.09 23.79
CA HIS A 133 -30.46 -14.30 23.15
C HIS A 133 -30.31 -14.69 21.67
N ALA A 134 -31.33 -15.35 21.13
CA ALA A 134 -31.46 -15.48 19.68
C ALA A 134 -31.72 -14.09 19.04
N PRO A 135 -31.18 -13.80 17.85
CA PRO A 135 -31.43 -12.52 17.16
C PRO A 135 -32.90 -12.40 16.74
N CYS A 136 -33.44 -11.18 16.77
CA CYS A 136 -34.77 -10.86 16.27
C CYS A 136 -34.71 -10.30 14.84
N LYS A 137 -35.86 -9.97 14.25
CA LYS A 137 -35.90 -9.28 12.95
C LYS A 137 -35.93 -7.76 13.14
N PRO A 138 -35.45 -6.97 12.16
CA PRO A 138 -35.66 -5.53 12.17
C PRO A 138 -37.15 -5.16 12.36
N GLY A 139 -37.42 -4.32 13.34
CA GLY A 139 -38.78 -3.93 13.77
C GLY A 139 -39.32 -4.71 14.97
N GLU A 140 -38.69 -5.82 15.35
CA GLU A 140 -38.98 -6.55 16.60
C GLU A 140 -38.02 -6.13 17.72
N ARG A 141 -38.33 -6.49 18.97
CA ARG A 141 -37.46 -6.23 20.14
C ARG A 141 -37.34 -7.49 21.00
N ILE A 142 -36.20 -7.62 21.68
CA ILE A 142 -35.86 -8.71 22.59
C ILE A 142 -36.19 -8.29 24.02
N ASP A 143 -36.95 -9.12 24.74
CA ASP A 143 -37.17 -9.01 26.19
C ASP A 143 -36.53 -10.19 26.94
N GLU A 144 -36.50 -10.16 28.28
CA GLU A 144 -35.83 -11.19 29.07
C GLU A 144 -36.50 -12.58 29.00
N ARG A 145 -37.72 -12.69 28.44
CA ARG A 145 -38.47 -13.95 28.34
C ARG A 145 -38.16 -14.70 27.05
N GLN A 146 -37.52 -14.05 26.09
CA GLN A 146 -37.18 -14.65 24.82
C GLN A 146 -36.09 -15.72 24.95
N PRO A 147 -36.06 -16.71 24.03
CA PRO A 147 -35.12 -17.83 24.10
C PRO A 147 -33.65 -17.38 24.15
N ILE A 148 -32.88 -18.08 24.98
CA ILE A 148 -31.42 -18.04 24.98
C ILE A 148 -30.94 -18.90 23.80
N GLY A 149 -30.23 -18.29 22.87
CA GLY A 149 -29.82 -18.88 21.59
C GLY A 149 -28.54 -18.25 21.02
N PRO A 150 -27.42 -18.29 21.77
CA PRO A 150 -26.17 -17.65 21.35
C PRO A 150 -25.64 -18.27 20.05
N ARG A 151 -25.10 -17.42 19.17
CA ARG A 151 -24.72 -17.81 17.80
C ARG A 151 -23.23 -18.14 17.62
N TRP A 152 -22.40 -17.86 18.63
CA TRP A 152 -20.95 -18.05 18.59
C TRP A 152 -20.36 -18.27 20.00
N ALA A 153 -19.08 -18.63 20.07
CA ALA A 153 -18.44 -19.17 21.27
C ALA A 153 -18.48 -18.23 22.49
N TYR A 154 -18.28 -16.91 22.29
CA TYR A 154 -18.26 -15.97 23.42
C TYR A 154 -19.62 -15.87 24.12
N PRO A 155 -20.74 -15.53 23.46
CA PRO A 155 -22.04 -15.50 24.14
C PRO A 155 -22.49 -16.88 24.60
N GLN A 156 -22.05 -17.96 23.96
CA GLN A 156 -22.28 -19.31 24.47
C GLN A 156 -21.63 -19.50 25.85
N SER A 157 -20.36 -19.10 26.03
CA SER A 157 -19.70 -19.18 27.33
C SER A 157 -20.37 -18.30 28.40
N LYS A 158 -20.95 -17.16 28.01
CA LYS A 158 -21.73 -16.30 28.92
C LYS A 158 -23.06 -16.94 29.31
N ALA A 159 -23.78 -17.55 28.37
CA ALA A 159 -25.00 -18.29 28.65
C ALA A 159 -24.74 -19.51 29.56
N GLU A 160 -23.63 -20.22 29.35
CA GLU A 160 -23.19 -21.32 30.23
C GLU A 160 -22.85 -20.81 31.64
N ALA A 161 -22.19 -19.66 31.76
CA ALA A 161 -21.94 -19.03 33.05
C ALA A 161 -23.24 -18.57 33.75
N GLU A 162 -24.22 -18.03 33.01
CA GLU A 162 -25.55 -17.74 33.56
C GLU A 162 -26.20 -19.02 34.12
N ALA A 163 -26.10 -20.16 33.42
CA ALA A 163 -26.62 -21.44 33.90
C ALA A 163 -25.94 -21.87 35.20
N VAL A 164 -24.60 -21.77 35.29
CA VAL A 164 -23.85 -22.03 36.54
C VAL A 164 -24.33 -21.15 37.68
N ILE A 165 -24.58 -19.86 37.43
CA ILE A 165 -25.09 -18.95 38.47
C ILE A 165 -26.48 -19.43 38.93
N ARG A 166 -27.40 -19.76 38.02
CA ARG A 166 -28.73 -20.28 38.38
C ARG A 166 -28.66 -21.58 39.17
N GLU A 167 -27.69 -22.45 38.89
CA GLU A 167 -27.55 -23.75 39.54
C GLU A 167 -26.82 -23.68 40.88
N GLU A 168 -25.82 -22.79 41.01
CA GLU A 168 -24.86 -22.80 42.13
C GLU A 168 -24.89 -21.53 43.01
N HIS A 169 -25.82 -20.59 42.81
CA HIS A 169 -25.90 -19.38 43.65
C HIS A 169 -26.21 -19.66 45.13
N GLY A 170 -26.87 -20.79 45.44
CA GLY A 170 -27.18 -21.19 46.81
C GLY A 170 -28.03 -20.14 47.54
N LYS A 171 -27.50 -19.60 48.63
CA LYS A 171 -28.19 -18.57 49.45
C LYS A 171 -27.99 -17.13 48.95
N ILE A 172 -27.22 -16.92 47.89
CA ILE A 172 -26.82 -15.59 47.43
C ILE A 172 -27.82 -15.12 46.36
N PRO A 173 -28.52 -13.99 46.57
CA PRO A 173 -29.31 -13.33 45.52
C PRO A 173 -28.42 -12.93 44.34
N TYR A 174 -28.90 -13.09 43.11
CA TYR A 174 -28.14 -12.72 41.91
C TYR A 174 -28.90 -11.81 40.94
N VAL A 175 -28.13 -11.00 40.23
CA VAL A 175 -28.59 -10.17 39.13
C VAL A 175 -27.76 -10.46 37.88
N LEU A 176 -28.42 -10.90 36.81
CA LEU A 176 -27.81 -11.05 35.49
C LEU A 176 -28.09 -9.80 34.67
N LEU A 177 -27.06 -8.97 34.47
CA LEU A 177 -27.15 -7.79 33.60
C LEU A 177 -26.67 -8.19 32.21
N ARG A 178 -27.61 -8.37 31.27
CA ARG A 178 -27.33 -8.66 29.86
C ARG A 178 -27.05 -7.36 29.13
N LEU A 179 -25.77 -6.99 29.09
CA LEU A 179 -25.31 -5.70 28.57
C LEU A 179 -25.24 -5.70 27.03
N ALA A 180 -25.63 -4.57 26.43
CA ALA A 180 -25.35 -4.27 25.03
C ALA A 180 -23.89 -3.81 24.81
N GLY A 181 -23.50 -3.54 23.56
CA GLY A 181 -22.14 -3.15 23.22
C GLY A 181 -21.76 -1.79 23.81
N VAL A 182 -20.77 -1.74 24.70
CA VAL A 182 -20.42 -0.51 25.42
C VAL A 182 -19.63 0.46 24.54
N TYR A 183 -19.98 1.74 24.58
CA TYR A 183 -19.24 2.81 23.94
C TYR A 183 -19.22 4.09 24.79
N ASP A 184 -18.30 4.99 24.47
CA ASP A 184 -18.25 6.39 24.85
C ASP A 184 -17.62 7.19 23.69
N ALA A 185 -17.35 8.48 23.89
CA ALA A 185 -16.74 9.32 22.86
C ALA A 185 -15.35 8.82 22.40
N GLU A 186 -14.63 8.08 23.24
CA GLU A 186 -13.22 7.72 23.06
C GLU A 186 -13.03 6.22 22.77
N SER A 187 -13.98 5.37 23.10
CA SER A 187 -13.89 3.92 23.03
C SER A 187 -15.18 3.28 22.54
N THR A 188 -15.06 2.24 21.71
CA THR A 188 -16.21 1.47 21.25
C THR A 188 -15.86 -0.01 21.05
N VAL A 189 -16.86 -0.83 20.74
CA VAL A 189 -16.67 -2.25 20.45
C VAL A 189 -15.80 -2.44 19.21
N PRO A 190 -14.93 -3.48 19.15
CA PRO A 190 -13.98 -3.65 18.04
C PRO A 190 -14.61 -3.70 16.64
N THR A 191 -15.82 -4.23 16.51
CA THR A 191 -16.55 -4.24 15.23
C THR A 191 -16.90 -2.84 14.73
N MET A 192 -17.31 -1.93 15.64
CA MET A 192 -17.59 -0.53 15.33
C MET A 192 -16.29 0.22 15.03
N ALA A 193 -15.24 0.00 15.82
CA ALA A 193 -13.94 0.63 15.61
C ALA A 193 -13.36 0.28 14.22
N GLN A 194 -13.37 -1.00 13.84
CA GLN A 194 -12.94 -1.45 12.52
C GLN A 194 -13.80 -0.91 11.37
N GLN A 195 -15.08 -0.64 11.63
CA GLN A 195 -15.95 0.02 10.66
C GLN A 195 -15.61 1.50 10.51
N MET A 196 -15.39 2.21 11.62
CA MET A 196 -14.96 3.62 11.61
C MET A 196 -13.61 3.79 10.90
N ALA A 197 -12.62 2.94 11.19
CA ALA A 197 -11.30 2.97 10.55
C ALA A 197 -11.40 2.82 9.02
N ARG A 198 -12.13 1.80 8.53
CA ARG A 198 -12.33 1.58 7.09
C ARG A 198 -13.04 2.76 6.40
N ILE A 199 -14.05 3.35 7.06
CA ILE A 199 -14.74 4.53 6.52
C ILE A 199 -13.78 5.73 6.51
N TYR A 200 -13.04 5.97 7.59
CA TYR A 200 -12.06 7.06 7.70
C TYR A 200 -10.99 6.98 6.60
N GLU A 201 -10.45 5.79 6.35
CA GLU A 201 -9.45 5.52 5.31
C GLU A 201 -10.01 5.51 3.88
N ARG A 202 -11.35 5.48 3.74
CA ARG A 202 -12.06 5.27 2.47
C ARG A 202 -11.68 3.95 1.80
N ASP A 203 -11.50 2.91 2.59
CA ASP A 203 -11.33 1.55 2.09
C ASP A 203 -12.54 1.19 1.22
N PHE A 204 -12.31 0.53 0.09
CA PHE A 204 -13.39 0.00 -0.74
C PHE A 204 -14.36 -0.90 0.05
N GLN A 205 -13.85 -1.68 1.01
CA GLN A 205 -14.68 -2.54 1.85
C GLN A 205 -15.67 -1.76 2.75
N SER A 206 -15.42 -0.48 2.99
CA SER A 206 -16.32 0.38 3.79
C SER A 206 -17.68 0.64 3.14
N HIS A 207 -17.82 0.34 1.84
CA HIS A 207 -19.08 0.40 1.11
C HIS A 207 -19.79 -0.95 1.04
N LEU A 208 -19.24 -2.04 1.57
CA LEU A 208 -19.78 -3.38 1.39
C LEU A 208 -20.39 -3.91 2.70
N TYR A 209 -21.57 -4.51 2.60
CA TYR A 209 -22.20 -5.23 3.71
C TYR A 209 -22.82 -6.54 3.22
N SER A 210 -22.60 -7.64 3.94
CA SER A 210 -22.95 -8.99 3.48
C SER A 210 -24.33 -9.48 3.92
N GLY A 211 -24.99 -8.78 4.84
CA GLY A 211 -26.30 -9.13 5.38
C GLY A 211 -27.42 -8.16 5.01
N ASN A 212 -28.46 -8.12 5.85
CA ASN A 212 -29.52 -7.13 5.81
C ASN A 212 -28.98 -5.80 6.31
N THR A 213 -29.01 -4.76 5.47
CA THR A 213 -28.49 -3.43 5.84
C THR A 213 -29.30 -2.76 6.94
N LEU A 214 -30.56 -3.18 7.14
CA LEU A 214 -31.43 -2.73 8.22
C LEU A 214 -31.18 -3.47 9.54
N ALA A 215 -30.38 -4.55 9.53
CA ALA A 215 -29.95 -5.19 10.77
C ALA A 215 -28.98 -4.28 11.53
N GLY A 216 -28.85 -4.51 12.83
CA GLY A 216 -28.14 -3.62 13.73
C GLY A 216 -28.09 -4.21 15.13
N GLN A 217 -27.17 -3.72 15.95
CA GLN A 217 -27.04 -4.15 17.34
C GLN A 217 -27.23 -2.96 18.27
N SER A 218 -28.01 -3.16 19.33
CA SER A 218 -28.12 -2.20 20.42
C SER A 218 -26.74 -1.91 21.03
N MET A 219 -26.55 -0.67 21.42
CA MET A 219 -25.34 -0.17 22.06
C MET A 219 -25.69 0.36 23.46
N LEU A 220 -24.68 0.57 24.30
CA LEU A 220 -24.85 1.07 25.66
C LEU A 220 -23.79 2.12 25.95
N HIS A 221 -24.21 3.35 26.19
CA HIS A 221 -23.26 4.38 26.61
C HIS A 221 -22.68 4.05 28.00
N ARG A 222 -21.40 4.34 28.20
CA ARG A 222 -20.67 4.01 29.42
C ARG A 222 -21.30 4.62 30.67
N ASP A 223 -21.75 5.86 30.61
CA ASP A 223 -22.40 6.51 31.76
C ASP A 223 -23.75 5.87 32.11
N ASP A 224 -24.47 5.39 31.09
CA ASP A 224 -25.74 4.69 31.30
C ASP A 224 -25.52 3.30 31.91
N LEU A 225 -24.42 2.61 31.54
CA LEU A 225 -23.97 1.38 32.21
C LEU A 225 -23.67 1.62 33.70
N LEU A 226 -22.94 2.69 34.01
CA LEU A 226 -22.58 3.03 35.39
C LEU A 226 -23.83 3.35 36.23
N ASP A 227 -24.77 4.13 35.69
CA ASP A 227 -26.08 4.41 36.33
C ASP A 227 -26.89 3.12 36.54
N ALA A 228 -26.86 2.16 35.60
CA ALA A 228 -27.53 0.87 35.75
C ALA A 228 -26.93 0.03 36.90
N LEU A 229 -25.60 -0.06 36.95
CA LEU A 229 -24.89 -0.79 38.00
C LEU A 229 -25.10 -0.17 39.37
N GLN A 230 -25.01 1.16 39.47
CA GLN A 230 -25.27 1.88 40.71
C GLN A 230 -26.68 1.61 41.24
N ARG A 231 -27.72 1.76 40.40
CA ARG A 231 -29.10 1.46 40.79
C ARG A 231 -29.30 0.01 41.20
N THR A 232 -28.60 -0.92 40.55
CA THR A 232 -28.64 -2.36 40.88
C THR A 232 -28.11 -2.62 42.29
N VAL A 233 -26.99 -1.99 42.66
CA VAL A 233 -26.37 -2.14 43.99
C VAL A 233 -27.17 -1.41 45.07
N GLU A 234 -27.71 -0.23 44.76
CA GLU A 234 -28.57 0.54 45.68
C GLU A 234 -29.85 -0.21 46.04
N ARG A 235 -30.49 -0.84 45.04
CA ARG A 235 -31.77 -1.55 45.20
C ARG A 235 -31.63 -3.00 45.64
N ARG A 236 -30.42 -3.49 45.92
CA ARG A 236 -30.14 -4.90 46.24
C ARG A 236 -31.08 -5.54 47.28
N ALA A 237 -31.51 -4.78 48.29
CA ALA A 237 -32.41 -5.27 49.34
C ALA A 237 -33.89 -5.41 48.90
N THR A 238 -34.24 -4.84 47.76
CA THR A 238 -35.61 -4.81 47.21
C THR A 238 -35.75 -5.63 45.91
N LEU A 239 -34.63 -6.04 45.32
CA LEU A 239 -34.64 -6.85 44.11
C LEU A 239 -35.02 -8.30 44.45
N PRO A 240 -35.79 -8.98 43.58
CA PRO A 240 -36.01 -10.41 43.71
C PRO A 240 -34.68 -11.19 43.74
N ASP A 241 -34.65 -12.30 44.47
CA ASP A 241 -33.46 -13.16 44.63
C ASP A 241 -32.83 -13.59 43.31
N ALA A 242 -33.65 -13.74 42.25
CA ALA A 242 -33.21 -14.00 40.90
C ALA A 242 -33.74 -12.90 39.98
N THR A 243 -32.85 -12.03 39.50
CA THR A 243 -33.21 -10.91 38.62
C THR A 243 -32.39 -10.97 37.33
N GLU A 244 -33.06 -10.99 36.18
CA GLU A 244 -32.43 -10.87 34.85
C GLU A 244 -32.91 -9.57 34.20
N LEU A 245 -31.99 -8.80 33.60
CA LEU A 245 -32.28 -7.49 33.01
C LEU A 245 -31.48 -7.28 31.72
N LEU A 246 -32.13 -6.76 30.67
CA LEU A 246 -31.48 -6.22 29.49
C LEU A 246 -31.12 -4.75 29.72
N ILE A 247 -29.85 -4.42 29.53
CA ILE A 247 -29.31 -3.07 29.72
C ILE A 247 -28.64 -2.63 28.42
N GLY A 248 -29.26 -1.65 27.75
CA GLY A 248 -28.80 -1.11 26.48
C GLY A 248 -29.77 -0.06 25.95
N GLU A 249 -29.46 0.51 24.79
CA GLU A 249 -30.38 1.34 24.05
C GLU A 249 -31.52 0.48 23.48
N PRO A 250 -32.78 0.95 23.52
CA PRO A 250 -33.88 0.16 23.01
C PRO A 250 -33.76 -0.07 21.50
N ASP A 251 -33.30 0.94 20.76
CA ASP A 251 -33.20 0.92 19.31
C ASP A 251 -31.80 0.49 18.86
N ALA A 252 -31.75 -0.28 17.78
CA ALA A 252 -30.51 -0.67 17.12
C ALA A 252 -30.44 0.00 15.74
N MET A 253 -29.45 0.87 15.54
CA MET A 253 -29.24 1.55 14.27
C MET A 253 -28.91 0.53 13.17
N GLY A 254 -29.56 0.65 12.02
CA GLY A 254 -29.24 -0.15 10.83
C GLY A 254 -27.80 0.10 10.36
N TYR A 255 -27.12 -0.91 9.85
CA TYR A 255 -25.78 -0.77 9.30
C TYR A 255 -25.71 0.22 8.13
N ASP A 256 -26.76 0.33 7.31
CA ASP A 256 -26.85 1.38 6.28
C ASP A 256 -26.85 2.78 6.88
N ALA A 257 -27.75 3.05 7.83
CA ALA A 257 -27.88 4.35 8.47
C ALA A 257 -26.60 4.73 9.23
N LEU A 258 -25.98 3.77 9.91
CA LEU A 258 -24.71 3.95 10.61
C LEU A 258 -23.56 4.28 9.65
N GLN A 259 -23.39 3.51 8.58
CA GLN A 259 -22.34 3.76 7.57
C GLN A 259 -22.56 5.10 6.87
N ASP A 260 -23.80 5.40 6.49
CA ASP A 260 -24.17 6.66 5.86
C ASP A 260 -23.80 7.84 6.75
N LYS A 261 -24.23 7.80 8.02
CA LYS A 261 -23.96 8.84 9.01
C LYS A 261 -22.46 9.03 9.25
N LEU A 262 -21.71 7.94 9.49
CA LEU A 262 -20.25 8.00 9.68
C LEU A 262 -19.55 8.55 8.43
N GLY A 263 -19.93 8.11 7.23
CA GLY A 263 -19.36 8.60 5.99
C GLY A 263 -19.65 10.09 5.74
N CYS A 264 -20.84 10.56 6.11
CA CYS A 264 -21.19 11.98 6.10
C CYS A 264 -20.34 12.79 7.09
N LEU A 265 -20.19 12.30 8.33
CA LEU A 265 -19.41 12.96 9.38
C LEU A 265 -17.91 13.02 9.04
N PHE A 266 -17.30 11.92 8.61
CA PHE A 266 -15.88 11.87 8.29
C PHE A 266 -15.52 12.70 7.04
N HIS A 267 -16.39 12.70 6.02
CA HIS A 267 -16.01 13.17 4.68
C HIS A 267 -16.84 14.33 4.14
N GLY A 268 -17.84 14.81 4.88
CA GLY A 268 -18.80 15.81 4.40
C GLY A 268 -19.55 15.35 3.15
N ALA A 269 -19.71 14.04 2.96
CA ALA A 269 -20.46 13.48 1.84
C ALA A 269 -21.96 13.76 2.03
N GLN A 270 -22.71 13.90 0.93
CA GLN A 270 -24.18 13.97 1.00
C GLN A 270 -24.82 12.60 1.25
N ASN A 271 -24.11 11.52 0.90
CA ASN A 271 -24.52 10.14 1.09
C ASN A 271 -23.25 9.25 1.03
N TRP A 272 -23.18 8.25 1.90
CA TRP A 272 -22.23 7.14 1.87
C TRP A 272 -22.97 5.81 1.66
N ALA A 273 -23.13 5.44 0.39
CA ALA A 273 -23.93 4.27 0.03
C ALA A 273 -23.32 2.96 0.54
N THR A 274 -24.15 2.14 1.19
CA THR A 274 -23.86 0.76 1.56
C THR A 274 -24.40 -0.18 0.49
N LEU A 275 -23.51 -0.91 -0.17
CA LEU A 275 -23.81 -1.90 -1.19
C LEU A 275 -23.93 -3.28 -0.54
N ARG A 276 -25.06 -3.94 -0.78
CA ARG A 276 -25.30 -5.30 -0.32
C ARG A 276 -24.54 -6.29 -1.21
N LEU A 277 -23.64 -7.06 -0.60
CA LEU A 277 -22.92 -8.15 -1.26
C LEU A 277 -23.61 -9.49 -0.96
N PRO A 278 -23.94 -10.33 -1.96
CA PRO A 278 -24.54 -11.63 -1.69
C PRO A 278 -23.66 -12.47 -0.76
N LYS A 279 -24.27 -13.11 0.26
CA LYS A 279 -23.53 -13.88 1.29
C LYS A 279 -22.54 -14.89 0.71
N ALA A 280 -22.88 -15.58 -0.38
CA ALA A 280 -21.99 -16.54 -1.03
C ALA A 280 -20.74 -15.86 -1.60
N VAL A 281 -20.89 -14.67 -2.21
CA VAL A 281 -19.76 -13.87 -2.74
C VAL A 281 -18.93 -13.30 -1.60
N ALA A 282 -19.58 -12.79 -0.55
CA ALA A 282 -18.89 -12.29 0.65
C ALA A 282 -18.11 -13.40 1.38
N ALA A 283 -18.71 -14.57 1.57
CA ALA A 283 -18.08 -15.72 2.21
C ALA A 283 -16.95 -16.28 1.35
N ALA A 284 -17.14 -16.40 0.02
CA ALA A 284 -16.08 -16.80 -0.89
C ALA A 284 -14.93 -15.79 -0.91
N GLY A 285 -15.22 -14.49 -0.87
CA GLY A 285 -14.23 -13.42 -0.77
C GLY A 285 -13.44 -13.47 0.54
N ALA A 286 -14.12 -13.58 1.68
CA ALA A 286 -13.48 -13.70 2.99
C ALA A 286 -12.68 -15.00 3.13
N TRP A 287 -13.21 -16.12 2.64
CA TRP A 287 -12.51 -17.40 2.59
C TRP A 287 -11.30 -17.34 1.66
N ALA A 288 -11.42 -16.72 0.49
CA ALA A 288 -10.31 -16.53 -0.44
C ALA A 288 -9.24 -15.63 0.18
N GLN A 289 -9.61 -14.50 0.82
CA GLN A 289 -8.65 -13.67 1.55
C GLN A 289 -7.94 -14.47 2.66
N GLN A 290 -8.68 -15.24 3.46
CA GLN A 290 -8.11 -16.10 4.51
C GLN A 290 -7.24 -17.24 3.96
N LYS A 291 -7.54 -17.79 2.78
CA LYS A 291 -6.79 -18.89 2.14
C LYS A 291 -5.67 -18.43 1.23
N LEU A 292 -5.75 -17.20 0.75
CA LEU A 292 -4.69 -16.52 0.02
C LEU A 292 -3.69 -15.91 0.99
N GLU A 293 -4.00 -15.69 2.28
CA GLU A 293 -3.02 -15.26 3.28
C GLU A 293 -1.75 -16.13 3.30
N PRO A 294 -1.81 -17.48 3.26
CA PRO A 294 -0.61 -18.32 3.13
C PRO A 294 0.09 -18.28 1.75
N LEU A 295 -0.55 -17.72 0.72
CA LEU A 295 -0.07 -17.69 -0.67
C LEU A 295 0.39 -16.29 -1.12
N VAL A 296 -0.15 -15.23 -0.52
CA VAL A 296 0.36 -13.87 -0.60
C VAL A 296 1.66 -13.89 0.20
N PRO A 297 2.81 -13.61 -0.43
CA PRO A 297 4.06 -13.57 0.31
C PRO A 297 3.90 -12.69 1.54
N ASP A 298 4.33 -13.16 2.72
CA ASP A 298 4.33 -12.34 3.95
C ASP A 298 5.03 -10.99 3.72
N ALA A 299 5.94 -10.90 2.75
CA ALA A 299 6.53 -9.63 2.34
C ALA A 299 5.53 -8.57 1.82
N ILE A 300 4.29 -8.94 1.43
CA ILE A 300 3.25 -8.07 0.87
C ILE A 300 2.15 -7.73 1.89
N ASP A 301 1.76 -8.68 2.76
CA ASP A 301 0.61 -8.54 3.70
C ASP A 301 0.97 -8.95 5.16
N GLU A 302 2.23 -9.34 5.40
CA GLU A 302 2.86 -9.69 6.69
C GLU A 302 2.03 -10.59 7.65
N GLY A 303 1.10 -11.38 7.12
CA GLY A 303 0.27 -12.29 7.91
C GLY A 303 -0.82 -11.59 8.74
N GLU A 304 -1.19 -10.33 8.41
CA GLU A 304 -2.33 -9.65 9.02
C GLU A 304 -3.63 -10.39 8.62
N ARG A 305 -4.24 -11.08 9.59
CA ARG A 305 -5.49 -11.80 9.31
C ARG A 305 -6.60 -10.79 9.02
N PRO A 306 -7.38 -10.96 7.94
CA PRO A 306 -8.52 -10.12 7.67
C PRO A 306 -9.43 -10.06 8.91
N PHE A 307 -9.76 -8.85 9.39
CA PHE A 307 -10.69 -8.72 10.50
C PHE A 307 -12.04 -9.40 10.20
N ILE A 308 -12.50 -9.30 8.94
CA ILE A 308 -13.71 -9.98 8.48
C ILE A 308 -13.43 -11.48 8.32
N GLN A 309 -13.87 -12.25 9.30
CA GLN A 309 -13.80 -13.71 9.27
C GLN A 309 -15.07 -14.31 8.64
N PRO A 310 -15.01 -15.51 8.02
CA PRO A 310 -16.18 -16.13 7.39
C PRO A 310 -17.39 -16.30 8.32
N PHE A 311 -17.17 -16.57 9.61
CA PHE A 311 -18.28 -16.70 10.57
C PHE A 311 -19.07 -15.39 10.75
N MET A 312 -18.41 -14.22 10.62
CA MET A 312 -19.06 -12.92 10.75
C MET A 312 -20.05 -12.66 9.61
N VAL A 313 -19.80 -13.22 8.42
CA VAL A 313 -20.73 -13.13 7.27
C VAL A 313 -22.05 -13.84 7.58
N HIS A 314 -22.02 -14.92 8.36
CA HIS A 314 -23.23 -15.63 8.78
C HIS A 314 -24.03 -14.85 9.82
N LEU A 315 -23.36 -14.04 10.65
CA LEU A 315 -23.96 -13.17 11.68
C LEU A 315 -24.47 -11.84 11.13
N ALA A 316 -24.19 -11.50 9.87
CA ALA A 316 -24.51 -10.17 9.30
C ALA A 316 -26.02 -9.88 9.16
N ASP A 317 -26.90 -10.87 9.34
CA ASP A 317 -28.36 -10.62 9.39
C ASP A 317 -28.88 -10.47 10.83
N ASP A 318 -28.03 -10.72 11.84
CA ASP A 318 -28.46 -10.77 13.22
C ASP A 318 -28.79 -9.35 13.71
N HIS A 319 -30.05 -9.15 14.13
CA HIS A 319 -30.53 -7.89 14.68
C HIS A 319 -30.85 -8.04 16.17
N TYR A 320 -30.41 -7.08 16.97
CA TYR A 320 -30.60 -7.06 18.42
C TYR A 320 -31.09 -5.67 18.86
N ALA A 321 -32.40 -5.46 18.79
CA ALA A 321 -33.07 -4.34 19.45
C ALA A 321 -33.66 -4.80 20.77
N LEU A 322 -33.68 -3.94 21.79
CA LEU A 322 -33.99 -4.32 23.16
C LEU A 322 -35.30 -3.71 23.64
N ASP A 323 -36.02 -4.46 24.48
CA ASP A 323 -37.12 -3.98 25.29
C ASP A 323 -36.64 -3.78 26.74
N VAL A 324 -36.36 -2.53 27.09
CA VAL A 324 -35.81 -2.15 28.41
C VAL A 324 -36.89 -1.85 29.46
N ARG A 325 -38.16 -2.25 29.23
CA ARG A 325 -39.26 -1.99 30.16
C ARG A 325 -38.99 -2.57 31.56
N ARG A 326 -38.46 -3.79 31.64
CA ARG A 326 -38.16 -4.44 32.91
C ARG A 326 -37.11 -3.68 33.71
N ALA A 327 -36.04 -3.19 33.07
CA ALA A 327 -35.03 -2.35 33.72
C ALA A 327 -35.63 -1.03 34.25
N ARG A 328 -36.58 -0.43 33.51
CA ARG A 328 -37.32 0.76 33.97
C ARG A 328 -38.18 0.46 35.19
N GLU A 329 -38.94 -0.63 35.18
CA GLU A 329 -39.84 -1.00 36.28
C GLU A 329 -39.06 -1.41 37.54
N VAL A 330 -38.02 -2.22 37.38
CA VAL A 330 -37.28 -2.84 38.49
C VAL A 330 -36.19 -1.91 39.04
N LEU A 331 -35.45 -1.19 38.19
CA LEU A 331 -34.35 -0.31 38.60
C LEU A 331 -34.69 1.19 38.52
N GLY A 332 -35.80 1.57 37.89
CA GLY A 332 -36.03 2.98 37.54
C GLY A 332 -34.98 3.48 36.55
N TRP A 333 -34.38 2.57 35.76
CA TRP A 333 -33.30 2.86 34.84
C TRP A 333 -33.83 3.00 33.41
N GLN A 334 -33.27 3.95 32.66
CA GLN A 334 -33.43 4.06 31.21
C GLN A 334 -32.19 4.74 30.64
N PRO A 335 -31.77 4.42 29.41
CA PRO A 335 -30.63 5.08 28.78
C PRO A 335 -30.92 6.57 28.61
N LYS A 336 -29.90 7.41 28.85
CA LYS A 336 -29.95 8.86 28.66
C LYS A 336 -29.24 9.29 27.38
N HIS A 337 -28.40 8.41 26.83
CA HIS A 337 -27.63 8.65 25.62
C HIS A 337 -28.14 7.76 24.47
N ARG A 338 -27.84 8.18 23.23
CA ARG A 338 -28.13 7.41 22.02
C ARG A 338 -26.90 7.43 21.12
N LEU A 339 -26.56 6.27 20.55
CA LEU A 339 -25.37 6.14 19.69
C LEU A 339 -25.37 7.17 18.57
N GLU A 340 -26.50 7.32 17.89
CA GLU A 340 -26.68 8.24 16.77
C GLU A 340 -26.29 9.68 17.10
N ASP A 341 -26.60 10.12 18.32
CA ASP A 341 -26.37 11.48 18.80
C ASP A 341 -24.91 11.68 19.27
N GLU A 342 -24.24 10.59 19.68
CA GLU A 342 -22.84 10.57 20.13
C GLU A 342 -21.82 10.35 18.99
N LEU A 343 -22.25 9.85 17.83
CA LEU A 343 -21.38 9.63 16.65
C LEU A 343 -20.52 10.86 16.28
N PRO A 344 -21.00 12.11 16.32
CA PRO A 344 -20.17 13.28 16.04
C PRO A 344 -18.98 13.41 16.99
N ALA A 345 -19.15 13.16 18.28
CA ALA A 345 -18.06 13.22 19.26
C ALA A 345 -17.04 12.10 19.02
N MET A 346 -17.51 10.89 18.71
CA MET A 346 -16.65 9.75 18.36
C MET A 346 -15.83 10.00 17.09
N VAL A 347 -16.43 10.64 16.08
CA VAL A 347 -15.74 11.02 14.84
C VAL A 347 -14.69 12.09 15.12
N LEU A 348 -15.01 13.09 15.94
CA LEU A 348 -14.06 14.13 16.33
C LEU A 348 -12.86 13.53 17.08
N ALA A 349 -13.08 12.60 18.01
CA ALA A 349 -12.00 11.93 18.72
C ALA A 349 -11.03 11.19 17.78
N LEU A 350 -11.54 10.54 16.73
CA LEU A 350 -10.70 9.91 15.70
C LEU A 350 -9.96 10.96 14.84
N GLN A 351 -10.61 12.07 14.49
CA GLN A 351 -10.02 13.09 13.62
C GLN A 351 -8.96 13.94 14.32
N ASP A 352 -9.10 14.16 15.63
CA ASP A 352 -8.20 15.00 16.43
C ASP A 352 -6.85 14.32 16.66
N ASP A 353 -6.86 13.04 17.04
CA ASP A 353 -5.64 12.23 17.14
C ASP A 353 -5.87 10.81 16.57
N PRO A 354 -5.77 10.65 15.23
CA PRO A 354 -5.95 9.35 14.59
C PRO A 354 -4.99 8.31 15.18
N ALA A 355 -3.72 8.68 15.37
CA ALA A 355 -2.69 7.78 15.85
C ALA A 355 -3.02 7.16 17.21
N ALA A 356 -3.37 8.00 18.18
CA ALA A 356 -3.77 7.54 19.50
C ALA A 356 -5.06 6.73 19.45
N TRP A 357 -6.00 7.11 18.57
CA TRP A 357 -7.25 6.39 18.39
C TRP A 357 -7.03 4.95 17.88
N TYR A 358 -6.20 4.74 16.85
CA TYR A 358 -5.85 3.41 16.32
C TYR A 358 -5.16 2.56 17.41
N ALA A 359 -4.18 3.14 18.12
CA ALA A 359 -3.47 2.46 19.20
C ALA A 359 -4.41 2.03 20.34
N ARG A 360 -5.35 2.90 20.74
CA ARG A 360 -6.34 2.62 21.79
C ARG A 360 -7.26 1.46 21.41
N HIS A 361 -7.63 1.35 20.14
CA HIS A 361 -8.49 0.28 19.63
C HIS A 361 -7.73 -0.97 19.19
N LYS A 362 -6.40 -0.97 19.29
CA LYS A 362 -5.51 -2.06 18.83
C LYS A 362 -5.76 -2.41 17.36
N ILE A 363 -5.93 -1.38 16.55
CA ILE A 363 -6.04 -1.48 15.09
C ILE A 363 -4.72 -0.99 14.51
N ASP A 364 -4.15 -1.73 13.57
CA ASP A 364 -2.91 -1.34 12.91
C ASP A 364 -3.17 -0.10 12.04
N PRO A 365 -2.46 1.02 12.27
CA PRO A 365 -2.62 2.22 11.46
C PRO A 365 -1.93 2.07 10.11
N PRO A 366 -2.29 2.88 9.09
CA PRO A 366 -1.55 2.92 7.83
C PRO A 366 -0.06 3.28 8.04
N ASP A 367 0.87 2.59 7.37
CA ASP A 367 2.34 2.74 7.51
C ASP A 367 2.85 4.20 7.53
N TRP A 368 2.23 5.07 6.74
CA TRP A 368 2.63 6.47 6.65
C TRP A 368 2.30 7.27 7.92
N MET A 369 1.27 6.86 8.69
CA MET A 369 0.91 7.50 9.95
C MET A 369 1.93 7.18 11.03
N GLU A 370 2.37 5.92 11.15
CA GLU A 370 3.43 5.54 12.10
C GLU A 370 4.70 6.36 11.86
N THR A 371 5.11 6.45 10.60
CA THR A 371 6.29 7.24 10.22
C THR A 371 6.08 8.73 10.48
N ALA A 372 4.89 9.28 10.18
CA ALA A 372 4.57 10.69 10.43
C ALA A 372 4.61 11.01 11.94
N ASN A 373 4.04 10.16 12.79
CA ASN A 373 4.06 10.32 14.24
C ASN A 373 5.48 10.24 14.81
N ALA A 374 6.27 9.28 14.34
CA ALA A 374 7.68 9.15 14.74
C ALA A 374 8.50 10.41 14.39
N LEU A 375 8.10 11.15 13.35
CA LEU A 375 8.68 12.43 12.94
C LEU A 375 8.01 13.65 13.60
N GLY A 376 6.98 13.46 14.42
CA GLY A 376 6.26 14.54 15.09
C GLY A 376 5.34 15.35 14.18
N HIS A 377 4.89 14.79 13.06
CA HIS A 377 3.91 15.43 12.18
C HIS A 377 2.49 15.02 12.56
N ASP A 378 1.57 15.99 12.53
CA ASP A 378 0.14 15.77 12.67
C ASP A 378 -0.41 14.98 11.46
N THR A 379 -0.89 13.77 11.72
CA THR A 379 -1.42 12.86 10.69
C THR A 379 -2.75 13.33 10.11
N GLY A 380 -3.60 13.97 10.92
CA GLY A 380 -4.87 14.54 10.50
C GLY A 380 -4.67 15.72 9.53
N ASP A 381 -3.79 16.67 9.89
CA ASP A 381 -3.44 17.81 9.02
C ASP A 381 -2.83 17.34 7.68
N LEU A 382 -1.93 16.34 7.71
CA LEU A 382 -1.35 15.77 6.50
C LEU A 382 -2.41 15.15 5.57
N ALA A 383 -3.32 14.35 6.11
CA ALA A 383 -4.41 13.73 5.35
C ALA A 383 -5.34 14.81 4.75
N ALA A 384 -5.72 15.81 5.53
CA ALA A 384 -6.58 16.92 5.10
C ALA A 384 -5.94 17.74 3.97
N ARG A 385 -4.67 18.14 4.13
CA ARG A 385 -3.91 18.87 3.11
C ARG A 385 -3.75 18.08 1.83
N ARG A 386 -3.45 16.78 1.93
CA ARG A 386 -3.33 15.91 0.75
C ARG A 386 -4.67 15.81 0.02
N GLY A 387 -5.77 15.62 0.74
CA GLY A 387 -7.11 15.61 0.16
C GLY A 387 -7.49 16.91 -0.55
N ALA A 388 -7.15 18.07 0.03
CA ALA A 388 -7.37 19.37 -0.58
C ALA A 388 -6.54 19.56 -1.87
N LEU A 389 -5.25 19.17 -1.83
CA LEU A 389 -4.35 19.23 -2.98
C LEU A 389 -4.86 18.38 -4.14
N LEU A 390 -5.23 17.12 -3.88
CA LEU A 390 -5.79 16.20 -4.89
C LEU A 390 -7.01 16.80 -5.59
N ARG A 391 -7.96 17.35 -4.82
CA ARG A 391 -9.18 17.98 -5.38
C ARG A 391 -8.90 19.24 -6.20
N ARG A 392 -7.88 20.02 -5.83
CA ARG A 392 -7.46 21.22 -6.56
C ARG A 392 -6.81 20.83 -7.88
N GLU A 393 -5.82 19.95 -7.84
CA GLU A 393 -5.08 19.49 -9.01
C GLU A 393 -5.99 18.74 -9.99
N LEU A 394 -6.88 17.88 -9.50
CA LEU A 394 -7.82 17.19 -10.38
C LEU A 394 -8.74 18.19 -11.07
N ARG A 395 -9.30 19.17 -10.35
CA ARG A 395 -10.16 20.20 -10.97
C ARG A 395 -9.45 20.93 -12.10
N ALA A 396 -8.17 21.25 -11.94
CA ALA A 396 -7.37 21.91 -12.97
C ALA A 396 -7.12 21.02 -14.20
N ASN A 397 -7.08 19.69 -14.03
CA ASN A 397 -6.70 18.73 -15.07
C ASN A 397 -7.83 17.83 -15.57
N ARG A 398 -9.08 18.02 -15.14
CA ARG A 398 -10.25 17.21 -15.57
C ARG A 398 -10.42 17.13 -17.08
N TRP A 399 -10.04 18.20 -17.79
CA TRP A 399 -10.12 18.26 -19.24
C TRP A 399 -9.35 17.11 -19.92
N ALA A 400 -8.26 16.62 -19.32
CA ALA A 400 -7.46 15.53 -19.88
C ALA A 400 -8.25 14.21 -19.91
N HIS A 401 -9.05 13.94 -18.88
CA HIS A 401 -9.90 12.75 -18.84
C HIS A 401 -11.10 12.87 -19.79
N LEU A 402 -11.65 14.07 -19.96
CA LEU A 402 -12.67 14.33 -20.99
C LEU A 402 -12.10 14.13 -22.40
N ALA A 403 -10.87 14.57 -22.65
CA ALA A 403 -10.17 14.32 -23.90
C ALA A 403 -9.98 12.82 -24.14
N ASN A 404 -9.64 12.03 -23.11
CA ASN A 404 -9.58 10.57 -23.23
C ASN A 404 -10.92 9.92 -23.55
N VAL A 405 -12.05 10.43 -23.02
CA VAL A 405 -13.38 9.96 -23.46
C VAL A 405 -13.55 10.21 -24.95
N GLY A 406 -13.18 11.40 -25.45
CA GLY A 406 -13.16 11.71 -26.88
C GLY A 406 -12.29 10.75 -27.70
N LEU A 407 -11.07 10.48 -27.25
CA LEU A 407 -10.17 9.52 -27.90
C LEU A 407 -10.72 8.09 -27.88
N GLY A 408 -11.42 7.68 -26.82
CA GLY A 408 -12.12 6.40 -26.79
C GLY A 408 -13.24 6.33 -27.83
N THR A 409 -14.00 7.42 -28.04
CA THR A 409 -15.00 7.47 -29.13
C THR A 409 -14.36 7.43 -30.52
N TRP A 410 -13.20 8.08 -30.69
CA TRP A 410 -12.41 8.00 -31.91
C TRP A 410 -12.09 6.54 -32.26
N LEU A 411 -11.52 5.79 -31.31
CA LEU A 411 -11.19 4.36 -31.48
C LEU A 411 -12.41 3.49 -31.81
N VAL A 412 -13.57 3.76 -31.21
CA VAL A 412 -14.80 3.00 -31.49
C VAL A 412 -15.27 3.20 -32.94
N THR A 413 -15.09 4.40 -33.50
CA THR A 413 -15.53 4.72 -34.87
C THR A 413 -14.48 4.39 -35.94
N GLN A 414 -13.21 4.35 -35.55
CA GLN A 414 -12.06 4.20 -36.45
C GLN A 414 -12.11 2.97 -37.36
N PRO A 415 -12.36 1.73 -36.87
CA PRO A 415 -12.29 0.55 -37.74
C PRO A 415 -13.22 0.61 -38.95
N ALA A 416 -14.39 1.23 -38.79
CA ALA A 416 -15.35 1.42 -39.88
C ALA A 416 -14.89 2.50 -40.86
N LEU A 417 -14.33 3.60 -40.37
CA LEU A 417 -13.86 4.73 -41.19
C LEU A 417 -12.60 4.39 -42.00
N LEU A 418 -11.67 3.65 -41.39
CA LEU A 418 -10.41 3.26 -42.03
C LEU A 418 -10.50 1.93 -42.78
N ALA A 419 -11.67 1.27 -42.75
CA ALA A 419 -11.88 -0.05 -43.34
C ALA A 419 -10.83 -1.07 -42.89
N VAL A 420 -10.56 -1.14 -41.57
CA VAL A 420 -9.60 -2.09 -40.97
C VAL A 420 -10.04 -3.51 -41.30
N ALA A 421 -9.22 -4.24 -42.06
CA ALA A 421 -9.57 -5.54 -42.61
C ALA A 421 -9.41 -6.67 -41.57
N GLU A 422 -8.47 -6.49 -40.65
CA GLU A 422 -8.07 -7.47 -39.66
C GLU A 422 -9.13 -7.56 -38.54
N PRO A 423 -9.82 -8.70 -38.37
CA PRO A 423 -10.91 -8.82 -37.41
C PRO A 423 -10.43 -8.68 -35.96
N GLY A 424 -9.21 -9.14 -35.67
CA GLY A 424 -8.58 -9.02 -34.35
C GLY A 424 -8.32 -7.56 -33.97
N LEU A 425 -7.73 -6.78 -34.88
CA LEU A 425 -7.48 -5.35 -34.66
C LEU A 425 -8.78 -4.58 -34.50
N ARG A 426 -9.76 -4.81 -35.39
CA ARG A 426 -11.09 -4.20 -35.30
C ARG A 426 -11.76 -4.44 -33.94
N ALA A 427 -11.70 -5.68 -33.45
CA ALA A 427 -12.26 -6.03 -32.14
C ALA A 427 -11.48 -5.35 -31.00
N ALA A 428 -10.15 -5.30 -31.09
CA ALA A 428 -9.30 -4.62 -30.12
C ALA A 428 -9.60 -3.12 -30.05
N GLU A 429 -9.63 -2.40 -31.17
CA GLU A 429 -9.96 -0.96 -31.24
C GLU A 429 -11.33 -0.67 -30.59
N LEU A 430 -12.36 -1.47 -30.91
CA LEU A 430 -13.70 -1.32 -30.34
C LEU A 430 -13.71 -1.57 -28.82
N THR A 431 -13.15 -2.68 -28.36
CA THR A 431 -13.18 -3.08 -26.94
C THR A 431 -12.33 -2.16 -26.08
N LEU A 432 -11.12 -1.82 -26.53
CA LEU A 432 -10.24 -0.89 -25.85
C LEU A 432 -10.83 0.52 -25.86
N GLY A 433 -11.44 0.97 -26.97
CA GLY A 433 -12.12 2.26 -27.06
C GLY A 433 -13.27 2.40 -26.05
N VAL A 434 -14.13 1.38 -25.93
CA VAL A 434 -15.19 1.33 -24.90
C VAL A 434 -14.60 1.32 -23.48
N GLY A 435 -13.53 0.55 -23.27
CA GLY A 435 -12.81 0.54 -21.99
C GLY A 435 -12.27 1.91 -21.63
N VAL A 436 -11.65 2.62 -22.58
CA VAL A 436 -11.11 3.97 -22.39
C VAL A 436 -12.22 4.95 -22.03
N ILE A 437 -13.37 4.92 -22.73
CA ILE A 437 -14.54 5.75 -22.39
C ILE A 437 -14.96 5.51 -20.93
N LEU A 438 -15.12 4.25 -20.53
CA LEU A 438 -15.53 3.89 -19.18
C LEU A 438 -14.53 4.38 -18.12
N PHE A 439 -13.25 4.01 -18.23
CA PHE A 439 -12.26 4.31 -17.20
C PHE A 439 -11.86 5.79 -17.17
N ALA A 440 -11.90 6.49 -18.31
CA ALA A 440 -11.72 7.94 -18.37
C ALA A 440 -12.90 8.69 -17.73
N ALA A 441 -14.14 8.20 -17.90
CA ALA A 441 -15.29 8.76 -17.21
C ALA A 441 -15.19 8.56 -15.68
N LEU A 442 -14.76 7.37 -15.23
CA LEU A 442 -14.49 7.11 -13.81
C LEU A 442 -13.36 8.02 -13.27
N ALA A 443 -12.36 8.35 -14.09
CA ALA A 443 -11.22 9.19 -13.68
C ALA A 443 -11.61 10.64 -13.36
N LEU A 444 -12.78 11.10 -13.80
CA LEU A 444 -13.34 12.40 -13.42
C LEU A 444 -13.65 12.48 -11.92
N SER A 445 -13.87 11.32 -11.29
CA SER A 445 -14.08 11.21 -9.85
C SER A 445 -12.76 11.24 -9.11
N TRP A 446 -12.66 12.14 -8.13
CA TRP A 446 -11.52 12.21 -7.23
C TRP A 446 -11.38 10.97 -6.33
N ARG A 447 -12.44 10.15 -6.22
CA ARG A 447 -12.43 8.90 -5.45
C ARG A 447 -11.86 7.72 -6.24
N LEU A 448 -11.98 7.73 -7.57
CA LEU A 448 -11.62 6.60 -8.43
C LEU A 448 -10.32 6.85 -9.21
N GLN A 449 -9.35 7.52 -8.59
CA GLN A 449 -8.10 7.91 -9.26
C GLN A 449 -7.28 6.72 -9.78
N TRP A 450 -7.47 5.51 -9.25
CA TRP A 450 -6.86 4.29 -9.77
C TRP A 450 -7.26 4.01 -11.23
N SER A 451 -8.44 4.46 -11.68
CA SER A 451 -8.93 4.25 -13.05
C SER A 451 -8.04 4.91 -14.09
N ARG A 452 -7.26 5.93 -13.71
CA ARG A 452 -6.29 6.60 -14.57
C ARG A 452 -5.13 5.66 -14.95
N TRP A 453 -4.66 4.81 -14.03
CA TRP A 453 -3.65 3.79 -14.36
C TRP A 453 -4.21 2.72 -15.29
N VAL A 454 -5.47 2.33 -15.10
CA VAL A 454 -6.15 1.41 -16.04
C VAL A 454 -6.29 2.06 -17.41
N CYS A 455 -6.70 3.32 -17.48
CA CYS A 455 -6.79 4.07 -18.73
C CYS A 455 -5.42 4.18 -19.42
N ALA A 456 -4.33 4.39 -18.67
CA ALA A 456 -2.98 4.39 -19.23
C ALA A 456 -2.57 3.01 -19.78
N GLY A 457 -2.88 1.94 -19.04
CA GLY A 457 -2.69 0.56 -19.52
C GLY A 457 -3.46 0.28 -20.80
N LEU A 458 -4.71 0.74 -20.91
CA LEU A 458 -5.50 0.64 -22.15
C LEU A 458 -4.85 1.44 -23.29
N GLY A 459 -4.35 2.65 -23.03
CA GLY A 459 -3.59 3.43 -24.02
C GLY A 459 -2.35 2.71 -24.53
N ALA A 460 -1.60 2.05 -23.64
CA ALA A 460 -0.47 1.22 -24.02
C ALA A 460 -0.90 0.02 -24.88
N LEU A 461 -2.02 -0.64 -24.56
CA LEU A 461 -2.56 -1.73 -25.38
C LEU A 461 -3.02 -1.25 -26.76
N VAL A 462 -3.66 -0.08 -26.85
CA VAL A 462 -4.03 0.54 -28.14
C VAL A 462 -2.79 0.79 -28.97
N MET A 463 -1.74 1.35 -28.38
CA MET A 463 -0.47 1.60 -29.07
C MET A 463 0.19 0.30 -29.59
N ALA A 464 -0.02 -0.82 -28.88
CA ALA A 464 0.54 -2.12 -29.26
C ALA A 464 -0.29 -2.87 -30.32
N ALA A 465 -1.60 -2.66 -30.35
CA ALA A 465 -2.52 -3.46 -31.16
C ALA A 465 -2.15 -3.54 -32.67
N PRO A 466 -1.78 -2.45 -33.35
CA PRO A 466 -1.49 -2.49 -34.79
C PRO A 466 -0.39 -3.47 -35.18
N PHE A 467 0.71 -3.52 -34.43
CA PHE A 467 1.83 -4.41 -34.75
C PHE A 467 1.64 -5.82 -34.18
N LEU A 468 0.86 -5.98 -33.10
CA LEU A 468 0.48 -7.31 -32.60
C LEU A 468 -0.41 -8.07 -33.58
N PHE A 469 -1.24 -7.34 -34.33
CA PHE A 469 -2.08 -7.90 -35.39
C PHE A 469 -1.45 -7.74 -36.79
N SER A 470 -0.22 -7.25 -36.88
CA SER A 470 0.51 -7.02 -38.13
C SER A 470 -0.36 -6.36 -39.22
N THR A 471 -0.98 -5.23 -38.88
CA THR A 471 -1.91 -4.56 -39.81
C THR A 471 -1.21 -4.11 -41.08
N ALA A 472 -1.88 -4.30 -42.22
CA ALA A 472 -1.46 -3.72 -43.50
C ALA A 472 -1.95 -2.26 -43.66
N ASN A 473 -2.81 -1.78 -42.76
CA ASN A 473 -3.42 -0.46 -42.84
C ASN A 473 -2.54 0.60 -42.17
N ALA A 474 -1.80 1.35 -42.99
CA ALA A 474 -0.90 2.41 -42.52
C ALA A 474 -1.62 3.51 -41.70
N ALA A 475 -2.87 3.82 -42.04
CA ALA A 475 -3.65 4.82 -41.31
C ALA A 475 -4.05 4.32 -39.92
N ALA A 476 -4.42 3.04 -39.79
CA ALA A 476 -4.71 2.41 -38.50
C ALA A 476 -3.45 2.36 -37.63
N TYR A 477 -2.31 1.92 -38.19
CA TYR A 477 -1.03 1.92 -37.48
C TYR A 477 -0.64 3.30 -36.95
N LEU A 478 -0.75 4.34 -37.77
CA LEU A 478 -0.45 5.72 -37.37
C LEU A 478 -1.41 6.24 -36.30
N SER A 479 -2.71 6.01 -36.50
CA SER A 479 -3.75 6.51 -35.60
C SER A 479 -3.65 5.86 -34.23
N ASP A 480 -3.57 4.53 -34.15
CA ASP A 480 -3.54 3.80 -32.89
C ASP A 480 -2.28 4.05 -32.08
N THR A 481 -1.11 4.11 -32.74
CA THR A 481 0.15 4.41 -32.03
C THR A 481 0.13 5.82 -31.41
N LEU A 482 -0.41 6.81 -32.13
CA LEU A 482 -0.55 8.18 -31.63
C LEU A 482 -1.64 8.29 -30.56
N VAL A 483 -2.83 7.78 -30.84
CA VAL A 483 -4.01 7.86 -29.94
C VAL A 483 -3.74 7.10 -28.66
N GLY A 484 -3.15 5.90 -28.73
CA GLY A 484 -2.74 5.13 -27.56
C GLY A 484 -1.75 5.90 -26.67
N GLY A 485 -0.75 6.54 -27.28
CA GLY A 485 0.19 7.42 -26.57
C GLY A 485 -0.47 8.64 -25.93
N LEU A 486 -1.40 9.29 -26.63
CA LEU A 486 -2.17 10.43 -26.08
C LEU A 486 -3.06 10.00 -24.90
N ILE A 487 -3.74 8.85 -25.01
CA ILE A 487 -4.57 8.29 -23.95
C ILE A 487 -3.72 8.08 -22.69
N PHE A 488 -2.54 7.46 -22.85
CA PHE A 488 -1.60 7.25 -21.76
C PHE A 488 -1.17 8.59 -21.14
N ALA A 489 -0.72 9.53 -21.96
CA ALA A 489 -0.22 10.81 -21.49
C ALA A 489 -1.28 11.59 -20.70
N LEU A 490 -2.47 11.73 -21.26
CA LEU A 490 -3.58 12.46 -20.63
C LEU A 490 -4.11 11.77 -19.37
N ALA A 491 -3.94 10.45 -19.26
CA ALA A 491 -4.32 9.70 -18.09
C ALA A 491 -3.38 9.95 -16.89
N VAL A 492 -2.06 9.89 -17.08
CA VAL A 492 -1.10 9.82 -15.95
C VAL A 492 0.02 10.87 -15.96
N CYS A 493 0.28 11.58 -17.07
CA CYS A 493 1.26 12.67 -17.08
C CYS A 493 0.71 13.97 -16.48
N THR A 494 -0.60 14.07 -16.27
CA THR A 494 -1.27 15.22 -15.66
C THR A 494 -1.33 15.10 -14.13
N LYS A 495 -1.34 16.22 -13.41
CA LYS A 495 -1.57 16.23 -11.95
C LYS A 495 -3.03 15.90 -11.62
N PRO A 496 -3.34 15.32 -10.45
CA PRO A 496 -2.43 14.93 -9.36
C PRO A 496 -1.65 13.64 -9.64
N ASP A 497 -0.52 13.48 -8.95
CA ASP A 497 0.19 12.19 -8.91
C ASP A 497 -0.65 11.17 -8.13
N ILE A 498 -0.78 9.95 -8.69
CA ILE A 498 -1.61 8.86 -8.16
C ILE A 498 -0.71 7.83 -7.47
N GLY A 499 -1.05 7.46 -6.23
CA GLY A 499 -0.32 6.45 -5.45
C GLY A 499 0.45 7.00 -4.25
N PRO A 500 1.15 8.16 -4.34
CA PRO A 500 1.93 8.67 -3.22
C PRO A 500 1.12 8.88 -1.94
N SER A 501 1.64 8.39 -0.82
CA SER A 501 1.08 8.61 0.53
C SER A 501 1.06 10.12 0.89
N PRO A 502 0.21 10.56 1.83
CA PRO A 502 0.19 11.96 2.28
C PRO A 502 1.57 12.46 2.72
N LEU A 503 2.29 11.63 3.49
CA LEU A 503 3.63 11.92 3.96
C LEU A 503 4.63 12.06 2.80
N ALA A 504 4.65 11.10 1.88
CA ALA A 504 5.54 11.13 0.72
C ALA A 504 5.26 12.35 -0.17
N ALA A 505 3.99 12.69 -0.39
CA ALA A 505 3.60 13.78 -1.30
C ALA A 505 3.89 15.18 -0.72
N LEU A 506 3.82 15.37 0.59
CA LEU A 506 3.85 16.69 1.23
C LEU A 506 5.14 17.02 1.99
N LYS A 507 5.88 16.00 2.43
CA LYS A 507 7.09 16.10 3.24
C LYS A 507 8.23 15.37 2.57
N GLY A 508 9.46 15.65 2.96
CA GLY A 508 10.66 15.02 2.43
C GLY A 508 11.55 15.97 1.62
N PRO A 509 12.84 15.64 1.48
CA PRO A 509 13.74 16.40 0.63
C PRO A 509 13.43 16.17 -0.86
N GLU A 510 13.73 17.17 -1.69
CA GLU A 510 13.73 17.04 -3.16
C GLU A 510 15.01 16.34 -3.63
N ILE A 511 16.15 16.67 -3.04
CA ILE A 511 17.46 16.06 -3.34
C ILE A 511 17.65 14.79 -2.49
N PRO A 512 18.05 13.65 -3.07
CA PRO A 512 18.32 12.44 -2.30
C PRO A 512 19.38 12.64 -1.21
N VAL A 513 19.21 11.99 -0.06
CA VAL A 513 20.11 12.17 1.09
C VAL A 513 21.56 11.82 0.72
N GLY A 514 22.46 12.77 0.94
CA GLY A 514 23.89 12.63 0.62
C GLY A 514 24.26 12.88 -0.84
N TRP A 515 23.29 13.24 -1.68
CA TRP A 515 23.52 13.64 -3.06
C TRP A 515 23.77 15.13 -3.19
N SER A 516 24.53 15.55 -4.20
CA SER A 516 24.79 16.97 -4.48
C SER A 516 23.78 17.63 -5.43
N TYR A 517 22.97 16.84 -6.14
CA TYR A 517 21.93 17.30 -7.07
C TYR A 517 20.76 16.29 -7.06
N ASN A 518 19.64 16.66 -7.66
CA ASN A 518 18.47 15.81 -7.76
C ASN A 518 18.42 15.12 -9.14
N PRO A 519 18.52 13.77 -9.22
CA PRO A 519 18.46 13.05 -10.49
C PRO A 519 17.04 12.93 -11.08
N SER A 520 16.00 13.24 -10.32
CA SER A 520 14.60 13.21 -10.78
C SER A 520 14.11 14.54 -11.39
N THR A 521 14.98 15.54 -11.52
CA THR A 521 14.60 16.82 -12.13
C THR A 521 14.23 16.66 -13.59
N TRP A 522 13.49 17.62 -14.14
CA TRP A 522 13.19 17.60 -15.57
C TRP A 522 14.44 17.72 -16.42
N MET A 523 15.43 18.51 -16.00
CA MET A 523 16.65 18.71 -16.77
C MET A 523 17.49 17.44 -16.89
N GLN A 524 17.48 16.55 -15.89
CA GLN A 524 18.18 15.27 -15.97
C GLN A 524 17.44 14.24 -16.84
N ARG A 525 16.11 14.35 -16.95
CA ARG A 525 15.28 13.43 -17.75
C ARG A 525 15.13 13.86 -19.20
N LEU A 526 15.25 15.16 -19.49
CA LEU A 526 15.07 15.70 -20.83
C LEU A 526 16.02 15.09 -21.89
N PRO A 527 17.32 14.86 -21.62
CA PRO A 527 18.20 14.18 -22.57
C PRO A 527 17.70 12.78 -22.93
N ILE A 528 17.24 12.02 -21.94
CA ILE A 528 16.69 10.67 -22.15
C ILE A 528 15.45 10.74 -23.04
N VAL A 529 14.51 11.62 -22.72
CA VAL A 529 13.27 11.78 -23.50
C VAL A 529 13.57 12.25 -24.93
N ALA A 530 14.50 13.19 -25.10
CA ALA A 530 14.88 13.69 -26.41
C ALA A 530 15.53 12.62 -27.30
N LEU A 531 16.40 11.77 -26.73
CA LEU A 531 17.01 10.65 -27.44
C LEU A 531 15.99 9.55 -27.76
N ALA A 532 15.06 9.26 -26.84
CA ALA A 532 13.96 8.34 -27.09
C ALA A 532 13.02 8.83 -28.21
N VAL A 533 12.83 10.15 -28.38
CA VAL A 533 12.10 10.71 -29.54
C VAL A 533 12.81 10.42 -30.86
N VAL A 534 14.14 10.53 -30.89
CA VAL A 534 14.93 10.15 -32.08
C VAL A 534 14.76 8.65 -32.37
N GLY A 535 14.89 7.81 -31.33
CA GLY A 535 14.67 6.38 -31.43
C GLY A 535 13.28 6.02 -31.94
N LEU A 536 12.24 6.65 -31.40
CA LEU A 536 10.85 6.47 -31.81
C LEU A 536 10.65 6.76 -33.30
N TYR A 537 11.18 7.87 -33.82
CA TYR A 537 11.00 8.23 -35.23
C TYR A 537 11.77 7.30 -36.16
N VAL A 538 12.99 6.91 -35.80
CA VAL A 538 13.76 5.92 -36.56
C VAL A 538 13.02 4.59 -36.58
N SER A 539 12.69 4.04 -35.41
CA SER A 539 11.99 2.75 -35.28
C SER A 539 10.63 2.74 -35.97
N ARG A 540 9.85 3.83 -35.87
CA ARG A 540 8.57 3.95 -36.55
C ARG A 540 8.72 3.96 -38.07
N TYR A 541 9.76 4.60 -38.60
CA TYR A 541 10.02 4.59 -40.05
C TYR A 541 10.43 3.20 -40.55
N LEU A 542 11.31 2.51 -39.81
CA LEU A 542 11.71 1.13 -40.13
C LEU A 542 10.53 0.15 -40.02
N ALA A 543 9.67 0.31 -39.00
CA ALA A 543 8.45 -0.48 -38.84
C ALA A 543 7.47 -0.29 -40.00
N ALA A 544 7.34 0.94 -40.51
CA ALA A 544 6.50 1.20 -41.67
C ALA A 544 6.96 0.40 -42.90
N TYR A 545 8.26 0.21 -43.09
CA TYR A 545 8.77 -0.65 -44.17
C TYR A 545 8.49 -2.12 -43.91
N GLN A 546 8.77 -2.62 -42.70
CA GLN A 546 8.51 -4.02 -42.34
C GLN A 546 7.04 -4.43 -42.43
N LEU A 547 6.12 -3.51 -42.16
CA LEU A 547 4.68 -3.71 -42.29
C LEU A 547 4.14 -3.43 -43.70
N GLY A 548 5.01 -3.08 -44.65
CA GLY A 548 4.64 -2.84 -46.06
C GLY A 548 3.88 -1.53 -46.29
N HIS A 549 4.01 -0.54 -45.41
CA HIS A 549 3.40 0.78 -45.56
C HIS A 549 4.22 1.73 -46.44
N VAL A 550 5.52 1.46 -46.59
CA VAL A 550 6.42 2.18 -47.50
C VAL A 550 7.29 1.18 -48.26
N ASP A 551 7.58 1.49 -49.52
CA ASP A 551 8.28 0.56 -50.42
C ASP A 551 9.81 0.63 -50.31
N HIS A 552 10.35 1.70 -49.73
CA HIS A 552 11.80 1.94 -49.65
C HIS A 552 12.22 2.65 -48.36
N VAL A 553 13.45 2.37 -47.91
CA VAL A 553 14.08 3.02 -46.75
C VAL A 553 15.27 3.87 -47.18
N PHE A 554 15.41 5.05 -46.57
CA PHE A 554 16.57 5.91 -46.76
C PHE A 554 17.86 5.25 -46.24
N GLU A 555 18.79 4.93 -47.16
CA GLU A 555 20.13 4.42 -46.85
C GLU A 555 21.18 5.05 -47.80
N PRO A 556 21.96 6.04 -47.33
CA PRO A 556 22.88 6.78 -48.19
C PRO A 556 24.30 6.20 -48.27
N PHE A 557 24.68 5.28 -47.37
CA PHE A 557 26.09 4.85 -47.23
C PHE A 557 26.32 3.38 -47.52
N PHE A 558 25.34 2.52 -47.27
CA PHE A 558 25.54 1.07 -47.29
C PHE A 558 24.68 0.38 -48.35
N ALA A 559 25.33 -0.26 -49.31
CA ALA A 559 24.67 -1.13 -50.27
C ALA A 559 24.28 -2.47 -49.60
N GLY A 560 23.17 -3.05 -50.07
CA GLY A 560 22.83 -4.42 -49.69
C GLY A 560 23.61 -5.45 -50.52
N SER A 561 23.22 -6.71 -50.41
CA SER A 561 23.80 -7.81 -51.17
C SER A 561 23.74 -7.54 -52.69
N PRO A 562 24.83 -7.77 -53.44
CA PRO A 562 24.83 -7.61 -54.90
C PRO A 562 23.80 -8.48 -55.65
N THR A 563 23.22 -9.49 -54.98
CA THR A 563 22.25 -10.43 -55.54
C THR A 563 20.79 -10.06 -55.24
N ASP A 564 20.53 -9.04 -54.42
CA ASP A 564 19.19 -8.57 -54.03
C ASP A 564 19.08 -7.05 -54.28
N PRO A 565 18.02 -6.53 -54.92
CA PRO A 565 17.84 -5.09 -55.13
C PRO A 565 17.72 -4.22 -53.86
N LYS A 566 17.76 -4.80 -52.65
CA LYS A 566 17.67 -4.07 -51.37
C LYS A 566 18.92 -3.24 -51.05
N ASN A 567 18.73 -2.11 -50.37
CA ASN A 567 19.84 -1.40 -49.73
C ASN A 567 20.24 -2.03 -48.38
N GLY A 568 21.34 -1.56 -47.79
CA GLY A 568 21.88 -2.16 -46.56
C GLY A 568 20.91 -2.13 -45.37
N THR A 569 20.14 -1.04 -45.20
CA THR A 569 19.13 -0.96 -44.15
C THR A 569 17.97 -1.94 -44.40
N GLU A 570 17.44 -1.99 -45.62
CA GLU A 570 16.35 -2.89 -46.01
C GLU A 570 16.74 -4.37 -45.82
N GLU A 571 17.98 -4.73 -46.13
CA GLU A 571 18.51 -6.08 -45.93
C GLU A 571 18.59 -6.45 -44.44
N ILE A 572 19.01 -5.53 -43.57
CA ILE A 572 19.12 -5.78 -42.13
C ILE A 572 17.75 -5.99 -41.48
N ILE A 573 16.81 -5.08 -41.75
CA ILE A 573 15.47 -5.12 -41.14
C ILE A 573 14.55 -6.19 -41.77
N THR A 574 14.98 -6.86 -42.83
CA THR A 574 14.30 -8.06 -43.38
C THR A 574 15.20 -9.30 -43.33
N SER A 575 16.20 -9.28 -42.45
CA SER A 575 17.09 -10.42 -42.27
C SER A 575 16.39 -11.55 -41.51
N TRP A 576 16.94 -12.76 -41.62
CA TRP A 576 16.47 -13.93 -40.86
C TRP A 576 16.42 -13.71 -39.34
N VAL A 577 17.25 -12.80 -38.80
CA VAL A 577 17.24 -12.44 -37.38
C VAL A 577 16.03 -11.59 -37.04
N SER A 578 15.68 -10.64 -37.92
CA SER A 578 14.53 -9.76 -37.76
C SER A 578 13.22 -10.53 -37.99
N GLU A 579 13.16 -11.37 -39.03
CA GLU A 579 12.01 -12.24 -39.34
C GLU A 579 11.78 -13.37 -38.32
N ALA A 580 12.75 -13.66 -37.45
CA ALA A 580 12.57 -14.62 -36.37
C ALA A 580 11.58 -14.14 -35.30
N TRP A 581 11.28 -12.85 -35.25
CA TRP A 581 10.28 -12.29 -34.34
C TRP A 581 8.86 -12.50 -34.88
N PRO A 582 7.87 -12.79 -34.01
CA PRO A 582 6.49 -12.98 -34.43
C PRO A 582 5.81 -11.68 -34.89
N VAL A 583 6.43 -10.52 -34.62
CA VAL A 583 5.97 -9.18 -34.95
C VAL A 583 7.18 -8.34 -35.39
N SER A 584 6.93 -7.20 -36.05
CA SER A 584 7.97 -6.24 -36.43
C SER A 584 8.81 -5.83 -35.20
N ASP A 585 10.11 -6.16 -35.22
CA ASP A 585 11.06 -5.79 -34.17
C ASP A 585 11.25 -4.27 -34.08
N ALA A 586 11.22 -3.56 -35.22
CA ALA A 586 11.24 -2.11 -35.27
C ALA A 586 9.98 -1.50 -34.63
N ALA A 587 8.80 -2.12 -34.81
CA ALA A 587 7.58 -1.67 -34.14
C ALA A 587 7.65 -1.88 -32.62
N VAL A 588 8.22 -3.02 -32.16
CA VAL A 588 8.48 -3.26 -30.73
C VAL A 588 9.44 -2.21 -30.18
N GLY A 589 10.52 -1.90 -30.90
CA GLY A 589 11.45 -0.82 -30.53
C GLY A 589 10.74 0.53 -30.42
N GLY A 590 9.93 0.90 -31.42
CA GLY A 590 9.14 2.12 -31.42
C GLY A 590 8.17 2.21 -30.25
N TYR A 591 7.50 1.10 -29.92
CA TYR A 591 6.64 0.98 -28.74
C TYR A 591 7.41 1.21 -27.43
N THR A 592 8.59 0.61 -27.28
CA THR A 592 9.45 0.82 -26.11
C THR A 592 9.88 2.27 -25.99
N TYR A 593 10.36 2.91 -27.07
CA TYR A 593 10.71 4.33 -27.06
C TYR A 593 9.52 5.23 -26.71
N ALA A 594 8.32 4.93 -27.21
CA ALA A 594 7.12 5.68 -26.85
C ALA A 594 6.80 5.55 -25.35
N LEU A 595 6.91 4.35 -24.78
CA LEU A 595 6.77 4.17 -23.34
C LEU A 595 7.88 4.86 -22.54
N GLU A 596 9.12 4.89 -23.04
CA GLU A 596 10.24 5.62 -22.39
C GLU A 596 9.95 7.11 -22.31
N ILE A 597 9.44 7.69 -23.39
CA ILE A 597 9.00 9.10 -23.41
C ILE A 597 7.89 9.32 -22.37
N LEU A 598 6.84 8.51 -22.40
CA LEU A 598 5.68 8.67 -21.54
C LEU A 598 6.05 8.49 -20.06
N THR A 599 6.72 7.41 -19.70
CA THR A 599 7.17 7.14 -18.31
C THR A 599 8.27 8.09 -17.85
N GLY A 600 9.09 8.61 -18.76
CA GLY A 600 10.07 9.66 -18.50
C GLY A 600 9.41 10.98 -18.08
N VAL A 601 8.24 11.30 -18.64
CA VAL A 601 7.44 12.50 -18.31
C VAL A 601 6.67 12.34 -17.00
N VAL A 602 6.16 11.15 -16.68
CA VAL A 602 5.36 10.91 -15.47
C VAL A 602 6.15 11.20 -14.18
N GLY A 603 5.46 11.82 -13.21
CA GLY A 603 5.95 12.04 -11.86
C GLY A 603 6.56 13.44 -11.62
N SER A 604 6.77 13.75 -10.34
CA SER A 604 7.38 15.02 -9.91
C SER A 604 8.91 14.91 -9.77
N ARG A 605 9.58 16.02 -9.41
CA ARG A 605 10.98 16.03 -8.96
C ARG A 605 11.27 15.13 -7.76
N MET A 606 10.23 14.67 -7.08
CA MET A 606 10.32 13.78 -5.92
C MET A 606 9.98 12.34 -6.30
N ARG A 607 9.88 11.98 -7.59
CA ARG A 607 9.47 10.64 -8.03
C ARG A 607 10.42 9.54 -7.55
N TRP A 608 11.71 9.83 -7.35
CA TRP A 608 12.65 8.87 -6.77
C TRP A 608 12.22 8.29 -5.41
N ARG A 609 11.43 9.05 -4.62
CA ARG A 609 10.89 8.62 -3.32
C ARG A 609 9.37 8.48 -3.25
N THR A 610 8.64 9.17 -4.13
CA THR A 610 7.17 9.12 -4.15
C THR A 610 6.63 8.00 -5.03
N MET A 611 7.36 7.61 -6.08
CA MET A 611 7.00 6.53 -6.99
C MET A 611 8.23 5.68 -7.39
N PRO A 612 8.97 5.07 -6.42
CA PRO A 612 10.19 4.34 -6.74
C PRO A 612 9.98 3.21 -7.76
N TRP A 613 8.82 2.54 -7.75
CA TRP A 613 8.48 1.50 -8.72
C TRP A 613 8.55 1.99 -10.18
N LEU A 614 8.13 3.22 -10.45
CA LEU A 614 8.11 3.79 -11.79
C LEU A 614 9.52 4.12 -12.25
N VAL A 615 10.38 4.59 -11.35
CA VAL A 615 11.80 4.83 -11.64
C VAL A 615 12.52 3.51 -11.93
N VAL A 616 12.24 2.46 -11.17
CA VAL A 616 12.80 1.12 -11.42
C VAL A 616 12.33 0.59 -12.77
N LEU A 617 11.03 0.71 -13.08
CA LEU A 617 10.48 0.32 -14.38
C LEU A 617 11.14 1.08 -15.53
N PHE A 618 11.30 2.41 -15.39
CA PHE A 618 11.95 3.27 -16.37
C PHE A 618 13.40 2.87 -16.64
N GLY A 619 14.20 2.69 -15.58
CA GLY A 619 15.58 2.20 -15.70
C GLY A 619 15.68 0.79 -16.28
N LEU A 620 14.74 -0.10 -15.89
CA LEU A 620 14.66 -1.46 -16.40
C LEU A 620 14.28 -1.52 -17.88
N MET A 621 13.52 -0.56 -18.42
CA MET A 621 13.16 -0.54 -19.84
C MET A 621 14.36 -0.22 -20.75
N ILE A 622 15.23 0.68 -20.30
CA ILE A 622 16.41 1.14 -21.07
C ILE A 622 17.46 0.03 -21.21
N ALA A 623 17.62 -0.83 -20.20
CA ALA A 623 18.67 -1.83 -20.18
C ALA A 623 18.50 -2.94 -21.26
N PRO A 624 17.35 -3.63 -21.39
CA PRO A 624 17.10 -4.58 -22.48
C PRO A 624 17.18 -3.93 -23.85
N LEU A 625 16.62 -2.72 -24.01
CA LEU A 625 16.68 -2.01 -25.28
C LEU A 625 18.13 -1.68 -25.67
N GLY A 626 18.95 -1.28 -24.70
CA GLY A 626 20.40 -1.11 -24.88
C GLY A 626 21.06 -2.42 -25.32
N VAL A 627 20.81 -3.53 -24.63
CA VAL A 627 21.37 -4.86 -24.98
C VAL A 627 20.98 -5.28 -26.39
N VAL A 628 19.70 -5.13 -26.76
CA VAL A 628 19.22 -5.45 -28.12
C VAL A 628 19.88 -4.56 -29.16
N SER A 629 20.00 -3.25 -28.90
CA SER A 629 20.66 -2.31 -29.81
C SER A 629 22.14 -2.64 -30.03
N ILE A 630 22.85 -3.02 -28.96
CA ILE A 630 24.26 -3.43 -29.02
C ILE A 630 24.40 -4.76 -29.79
N PHE A 631 23.50 -5.71 -29.53
CA PHE A 631 23.44 -6.95 -30.27
C PHE A 631 23.30 -6.69 -31.78
N PHE A 632 22.38 -5.79 -32.18
CA PHE A 632 22.22 -5.39 -33.58
C PHE A 632 23.48 -4.72 -34.17
N ILE A 633 24.18 -3.86 -33.42
CA ILE A 633 25.48 -3.31 -33.86
C ILE A 633 26.48 -4.45 -34.16
N ILE A 634 26.53 -5.48 -33.30
CA ILE A 634 27.49 -6.57 -33.41
C ILE A 634 27.19 -7.47 -34.61
N ILE A 635 25.94 -7.87 -34.81
CA ILE A 635 25.58 -8.86 -35.83
C ILE A 635 25.60 -8.32 -37.27
N GLN A 636 25.41 -7.01 -37.48
CA GLN A 636 25.30 -6.40 -38.81
C GLN A 636 26.48 -6.79 -39.73
N PRO A 637 27.75 -6.45 -39.42
CA PRO A 637 28.86 -6.83 -40.29
C PRO A 637 29.34 -8.28 -40.11
N ILE A 638 29.03 -8.93 -38.97
CA ILE A 638 29.52 -10.28 -38.65
C ILE A 638 28.66 -11.36 -39.31
N LEU A 639 27.33 -11.24 -39.19
CA LEU A 639 26.37 -12.25 -39.65
C LEU A 639 25.65 -11.84 -40.94
N LEU A 640 25.37 -10.54 -41.11
CA LEU A 640 24.56 -10.04 -42.23
C LEU A 640 25.41 -9.45 -43.37
N GLY A 641 26.66 -9.08 -43.09
CA GLY A 641 27.60 -8.63 -44.12
C GLY A 641 27.40 -7.20 -44.63
N THR A 642 26.43 -6.45 -44.08
CA THR A 642 26.17 -5.04 -44.40
C THR A 642 25.87 -4.22 -43.15
N TRP A 643 25.55 -2.93 -43.30
CA TRP A 643 25.25 -2.00 -42.23
C TRP A 643 23.99 -1.19 -42.50
N SER A 644 23.37 -0.69 -41.43
CA SER A 644 22.22 0.20 -41.50
C SER A 644 22.57 1.52 -40.84
N THR A 645 22.55 2.61 -41.62
CA THR A 645 22.80 3.97 -41.13
C THR A 645 21.80 4.35 -40.03
N LEU A 646 20.53 4.02 -40.23
CA LEU A 646 19.46 4.33 -39.28
C LEU A 646 19.55 3.49 -38.00
N ALA A 647 19.85 2.20 -38.11
CA ALA A 647 20.03 1.35 -36.93
C ALA A 647 21.26 1.76 -36.10
N LEU A 648 22.35 2.16 -36.75
CA LEU A 648 23.53 2.71 -36.07
C LEU A 648 23.20 4.02 -35.34
N LEU A 649 22.43 4.93 -35.97
CA LEU A 649 22.00 6.17 -35.33
C LEU A 649 21.15 5.89 -34.08
N ALA A 650 20.18 4.98 -34.18
CA ALA A 650 19.35 4.58 -33.05
C ALA A 650 20.19 3.96 -31.92
N ALA A 651 21.15 3.10 -32.27
CA ALA A 651 22.00 2.45 -31.29
C ALA A 651 22.97 3.43 -30.60
N VAL A 652 23.48 4.45 -31.32
CA VAL A 652 24.25 5.55 -30.72
C VAL A 652 23.38 6.36 -29.76
N ALA A 653 22.14 6.70 -30.15
CA ALA A 653 21.21 7.40 -29.26
C ALA A 653 20.97 6.61 -27.97
N MET A 654 20.78 5.28 -28.08
CA MET A 654 20.65 4.40 -26.91
C MET A 654 21.89 4.34 -26.04
N LEU A 655 23.08 4.24 -26.64
CA LEU A 655 24.32 4.28 -25.87
C LEU A 655 24.40 5.58 -25.06
N VAL A 656 24.14 6.74 -25.68
CA VAL A 656 24.16 8.04 -24.98
C VAL A 656 23.09 8.14 -23.88
N GLN A 657 21.96 7.44 -24.03
CA GLN A 657 20.85 7.44 -23.07
C GLN A 657 21.16 6.66 -21.78
N ILE A 658 21.86 5.53 -21.87
CA ILE A 658 22.21 4.65 -20.73
C ILE A 658 22.77 5.40 -19.51
N PRO A 659 23.78 6.27 -19.61
CA PRO A 659 24.37 6.88 -18.42
C PRO A 659 23.41 7.79 -17.64
N TYR A 660 22.47 8.45 -18.31
CA TYR A 660 21.52 9.36 -17.65
C TYR A 660 20.46 8.63 -16.82
N SER A 661 20.18 7.35 -17.10
CA SER A 661 19.13 6.60 -16.38
C SER A 661 19.62 5.98 -15.07
N LEU A 662 20.93 5.79 -14.90
CA LEU A 662 21.51 5.06 -13.78
C LEU A 662 21.42 5.83 -12.45
N ASP A 663 21.51 7.16 -12.51
CA ASP A 663 21.52 8.01 -11.31
C ASP A 663 20.20 7.95 -10.56
N GLU A 664 19.08 8.12 -11.28
CA GLU A 664 17.76 8.10 -10.66
C GLU A 664 17.42 6.71 -10.12
N LEU A 665 17.76 5.65 -10.88
CA LEU A 665 17.62 4.27 -10.44
C LEU A 665 18.38 4.00 -9.14
N LEU A 666 19.64 4.42 -9.06
CA LEU A 666 20.45 4.25 -7.86
C LEU A 666 19.88 5.05 -6.68
N ALA A 667 19.43 6.29 -6.90
CA ALA A 667 18.82 7.10 -5.86
C ALA A 667 17.57 6.43 -5.26
N SER A 668 16.68 5.89 -6.10
CA SER A 668 15.50 5.13 -5.67
C SER A 668 15.85 3.84 -4.94
N VAL A 669 16.81 3.06 -5.45
CA VAL A 669 17.24 1.81 -4.78
C VAL A 669 17.87 2.11 -3.42
N GLN A 670 18.71 3.15 -3.33
CA GLN A 670 19.28 3.58 -2.05
C GLN A 670 18.19 4.03 -1.07
N PHE A 671 17.19 4.78 -1.54
CA PHE A 671 16.06 5.23 -0.74
C PHE A 671 15.25 4.07 -0.18
N VAL A 672 14.75 3.18 -1.05
CA VAL A 672 13.97 2.01 -0.64
C VAL A 672 14.75 1.17 0.35
N ARG A 673 16.04 0.90 0.09
CA ARG A 673 16.91 0.15 1.01
C ARG A 673 17.09 0.84 2.37
N ARG A 674 17.20 2.18 2.41
CA ARG A 674 17.31 2.93 3.67
C ARG A 674 16.04 2.83 4.48
N ARG A 675 14.88 3.02 3.86
CA ARG A 675 13.58 2.98 4.53
C ARG A 675 13.27 1.58 5.07
N VAL A 676 13.50 0.54 4.26
CA VAL A 676 13.36 -0.86 4.72
C VAL A 676 14.27 -1.17 5.92
N ARG A 677 15.51 -0.66 5.93
CA ARG A 677 16.39 -0.79 7.11
C ARG A 677 15.92 0.01 8.33
N ALA A 678 15.11 1.05 8.12
CA ALA A 678 14.51 1.84 9.19
C ALA A 678 13.19 1.24 9.71
N GLY A 679 12.79 0.07 9.22
CA GLY A 679 11.62 -0.68 9.71
C GLY A 679 10.35 -0.53 8.88
N THR A 680 10.37 0.21 7.76
CA THR A 680 9.18 0.34 6.88
C THR A 680 9.06 -0.82 5.89
N ARG A 681 7.83 -1.16 5.49
CA ARG A 681 7.52 -2.26 4.57
C ARG A 681 8.02 -1.99 3.14
N PHE A 682 8.68 -2.97 2.50
CA PHE A 682 9.31 -2.80 1.18
C PHE A 682 8.30 -2.41 0.09
N PHE A 683 7.19 -3.14 -0.04
CA PHE A 683 6.21 -2.87 -1.09
C PHE A 683 5.45 -1.57 -0.85
N THR A 684 5.19 -1.19 0.40
CA THR A 684 4.58 0.09 0.72
C THR A 684 5.46 1.24 0.25
N VAL A 685 6.76 1.22 0.60
CA VAL A 685 7.70 2.26 0.16
C VAL A 685 7.89 2.25 -1.36
N LEU A 686 7.93 1.06 -1.97
CA LEU A 686 8.10 0.93 -3.42
C LEU A 686 6.91 1.50 -4.21
N LEU A 687 5.67 1.24 -3.76
CA LEU A 687 4.44 1.59 -4.49
C LEU A 687 3.87 2.96 -4.09
N ARG A 688 3.82 3.27 -2.78
CA ARG A 688 3.21 4.50 -2.24
C ARG A 688 4.26 5.55 -1.84
N GLY A 689 5.54 5.21 -1.85
CA GLY A 689 6.59 6.11 -1.46
C GLY A 689 6.60 6.46 0.02
N ASP A 690 7.63 7.20 0.44
CA ASP A 690 7.78 7.67 1.82
C ASP A 690 8.60 8.98 1.87
N THR A 691 8.91 9.46 3.07
CA THR A 691 9.83 10.57 3.33
C THR A 691 11.20 10.07 3.80
N ASP A 692 12.24 10.85 3.49
CA ASP A 692 13.60 10.67 4.01
C ASP A 692 13.99 11.87 4.91
N GLU A 693 12.99 12.54 5.48
CA GLU A 693 13.19 13.60 6.46
C GLU A 693 13.86 13.03 7.73
N THR A 694 14.89 13.75 8.18
CA THR A 694 15.43 13.60 9.53
C THR A 694 15.07 14.86 10.32
N PRO A 695 14.96 14.82 11.66
CA PRO A 695 14.61 16.00 12.47
C PRO A 695 15.52 17.23 12.28
N ARG A 696 16.68 17.07 11.64
CA ARG A 696 17.65 18.13 11.31
C ARG A 696 17.65 18.57 9.83
N ALA A 697 16.93 17.88 8.95
CA ALA A 697 16.92 18.22 7.52
C ALA A 697 15.94 19.38 7.25
N LYS A 698 16.45 20.52 6.80
CA LYS A 698 15.61 21.60 6.29
C LYS A 698 14.97 21.18 4.97
N THR A 699 13.66 21.38 4.85
CA THR A 699 12.92 21.29 3.58
C THR A 699 13.41 22.44 2.68
N SER A 700 14.26 22.12 1.70
CA SER A 700 14.66 23.07 0.66
C SER A 700 13.64 23.00 -0.47
N ARG A 701 12.73 23.98 -0.55
CA ARG A 701 11.93 24.21 -1.77
C ARG A 701 12.79 25.02 -2.73
N THR A 702 13.28 24.38 -3.79
CA THR A 702 13.98 25.10 -4.86
C THR A 702 12.96 25.79 -5.77
N ALA A 703 13.33 26.92 -6.38
CA ALA A 703 12.51 27.58 -7.41
C ALA A 703 12.25 26.61 -8.58
N ASP A 704 11.24 26.89 -9.41
CA ASP A 704 11.01 26.08 -10.60
C ASP A 704 12.24 26.16 -11.51
N GLU A 705 12.88 25.01 -11.78
CA GLU A 705 14.09 24.95 -12.59
C GLU A 705 13.86 25.52 -13.99
N LEU A 706 12.64 25.39 -14.52
CA LEU A 706 12.25 25.87 -15.84
C LEU A 706 12.20 27.40 -15.94
N ASP A 707 12.21 28.12 -14.80
CA ASP A 707 12.29 29.58 -14.76
C ASP A 707 13.74 30.09 -14.96
N ALA A 708 14.73 29.19 -15.00
CA ALA A 708 16.12 29.55 -15.24
C ALA A 708 16.42 29.89 -16.71
N ALA A 709 17.52 30.62 -16.95
CA ALA A 709 17.95 30.97 -18.30
C ALA A 709 18.22 29.70 -19.16
N PRO A 710 17.88 29.71 -20.46
CA PRO A 710 18.03 28.54 -21.34
C PRO A 710 19.45 27.94 -21.36
N THR A 711 20.48 28.77 -21.23
CA THR A 711 21.88 28.32 -21.18
C THR A 711 22.21 27.58 -19.89
N ALA A 712 21.63 27.98 -18.76
CA ALA A 712 21.76 27.27 -17.48
C ALA A 712 21.03 25.93 -17.53
N LEU A 713 19.85 25.88 -18.15
CA LEU A 713 19.07 24.65 -18.35
C LEU A 713 19.82 23.61 -19.18
N ILE A 714 20.38 24.01 -20.33
CA ILE A 714 21.17 23.12 -21.20
C ILE A 714 22.42 22.61 -20.46
N LYS A 715 23.08 23.49 -19.71
CA LYS A 715 24.25 23.11 -18.92
C LYS A 715 23.88 22.09 -17.84
N ASP A 716 22.80 22.29 -17.12
CA ASP A 716 22.32 21.36 -16.08
C ASP A 716 21.97 20.00 -16.68
N ALA A 717 21.23 19.99 -17.81
CA ALA A 717 20.85 18.78 -18.53
C ALA A 717 22.05 17.96 -19.03
N LEU A 718 23.14 18.62 -19.45
CA LEU A 718 24.33 17.95 -19.96
C LEU A 718 25.40 17.63 -18.91
N SER A 719 25.24 18.12 -17.66
CA SER A 719 26.29 18.00 -16.63
C SER A 719 25.90 17.24 -15.37
N GLY A 720 24.63 16.88 -15.20
CA GLY A 720 24.22 16.10 -14.04
C GLY A 720 24.65 14.64 -14.16
N GLY A 721 25.62 14.25 -13.32
CA GLY A 721 26.05 12.87 -13.11
C GLY A 721 26.72 12.13 -14.27
N VAL A 722 26.59 12.64 -15.49
CA VAL A 722 27.24 12.10 -16.69
C VAL A 722 28.50 12.91 -17.02
N SER A 723 29.63 12.22 -17.15
CA SER A 723 30.87 12.83 -17.62
C SER A 723 31.74 11.82 -18.37
N LEU A 724 32.35 12.25 -19.48
CA LEU A 724 33.31 11.42 -20.23
C LEU A 724 34.72 12.03 -20.11
N PRO A 725 35.57 11.52 -19.20
CA PRO A 725 36.96 11.92 -19.08
C PRO A 725 37.73 11.74 -20.39
N TRP A 726 38.75 12.58 -20.62
CA TRP A 726 39.53 12.56 -21.86
C TRP A 726 40.16 11.18 -22.15
N ASN A 727 40.57 10.44 -21.12
CA ASN A 727 41.17 9.12 -21.26
C ASN A 727 40.14 8.09 -21.76
N LEU A 728 38.92 8.14 -21.22
CA LEU A 728 37.83 7.27 -21.68
C LEU A 728 37.32 7.68 -23.07
N ALA A 729 37.32 8.99 -23.39
CA ALA A 729 37.03 9.46 -24.73
C ALA A 729 38.05 8.94 -25.75
N LEU A 730 39.34 8.97 -25.42
CA LEU A 730 40.40 8.43 -26.27
C LEU A 730 40.29 6.90 -26.41
N ALA A 731 39.96 6.18 -25.33
CA ALA A 731 39.66 4.75 -25.41
C ALA A 731 38.45 4.48 -26.33
N GLY A 732 37.45 5.36 -26.31
CA GLY A 732 36.30 5.31 -27.22
C GLY A 732 36.68 5.51 -28.68
N LEU A 733 37.61 6.43 -28.98
CA LEU A 733 38.14 6.60 -30.34
C LEU A 733 38.89 5.36 -30.82
N VAL A 734 39.70 4.75 -29.94
CA VAL A 734 40.39 3.48 -30.25
C VAL A 734 39.36 2.37 -30.50
N ALA A 735 38.36 2.22 -29.62
CA ALA A 735 37.31 1.21 -29.78
C ALA A 735 36.46 1.41 -31.04
N LEU A 736 36.14 2.66 -31.38
CA LEU A 736 35.45 3.00 -32.62
C LEU A 736 36.27 2.60 -33.85
N SER A 737 37.59 2.81 -33.82
CA SER A 737 38.46 2.38 -34.92
C SER A 737 38.44 0.86 -35.12
N LEU A 738 38.21 0.06 -34.08
CA LEU A 738 38.09 -1.40 -34.18
C LEU A 738 36.91 -1.85 -35.03
N LEU A 739 35.82 -1.07 -35.05
CA LEU A 739 34.64 -1.37 -35.88
C LEU A 739 34.94 -1.25 -37.39
N PHE A 740 36.02 -0.55 -37.76
CA PHE A 740 36.36 -0.23 -39.14
C PHE A 740 37.66 -0.88 -39.63
N THR A 741 38.21 -1.87 -38.90
CA THR A 741 39.48 -2.51 -39.29
C THR A 741 39.43 -3.21 -40.64
N ARG A 742 38.23 -3.60 -41.10
CA ARG A 742 38.03 -4.12 -42.46
C ARG A 742 38.37 -3.08 -43.55
N LEU A 743 38.16 -1.79 -43.28
CA LEU A 743 38.34 -0.72 -44.26
C LEU A 743 39.79 -0.23 -44.38
N PHE A 744 40.50 -0.07 -43.26
CA PHE A 744 41.84 0.56 -43.27
C PHE A 744 42.99 -0.41 -42.95
N LEU A 745 42.69 -1.56 -42.35
CA LEU A 745 43.68 -2.60 -42.00
C LEU A 745 43.57 -3.84 -42.87
N ASN A 746 42.58 -3.89 -43.79
CA ASN A 746 42.22 -5.08 -44.57
C ASN A 746 42.16 -6.34 -43.69
N ALA A 747 41.66 -6.18 -42.46
CA ALA A 747 41.46 -7.31 -41.56
C ALA A 747 40.24 -8.10 -42.04
N ASP A 748 40.38 -9.41 -42.20
CA ASP A 748 39.33 -10.28 -42.72
C ASP A 748 39.03 -11.46 -41.78
N GLY A 749 37.92 -12.14 -42.04
CA GLY A 749 37.51 -13.36 -41.34
C GLY A 749 37.31 -13.17 -39.83
N SER A 750 37.71 -14.18 -39.05
CA SER A 750 37.48 -14.23 -37.59
C SER A 750 38.17 -13.11 -36.81
N LEU A 751 39.31 -12.60 -37.31
CA LEU A 751 40.03 -11.51 -36.65
C LEU A 751 39.23 -10.20 -36.71
N ALA A 752 38.70 -9.85 -37.88
CA ALA A 752 37.85 -8.67 -38.03
C ALA A 752 36.57 -8.76 -37.20
N ASN A 753 35.98 -9.97 -37.11
CA ASN A 753 34.82 -10.22 -36.25
C ASN A 753 35.16 -10.01 -34.77
N ALA A 754 36.33 -10.45 -34.33
CA ALA A 754 36.81 -10.22 -32.97
C ALA A 754 37.05 -8.73 -32.69
N HIS A 755 37.67 -7.99 -33.62
CA HIS A 755 37.84 -6.54 -33.49
C HIS A 755 36.50 -5.81 -33.37
N HIS A 756 35.53 -6.13 -34.24
CA HIS A 756 34.20 -5.52 -34.22
C HIS A 756 33.45 -5.81 -32.92
N LEU A 757 33.42 -7.08 -32.50
CA LEU A 757 32.79 -7.50 -31.24
C LEU A 757 33.40 -6.77 -30.04
N ILE A 758 34.73 -6.80 -29.92
CA ILE A 758 35.43 -6.19 -28.80
C ILE A 758 35.24 -4.66 -28.82
N GLY A 759 35.32 -4.03 -29.99
CA GLY A 759 35.06 -2.58 -30.15
C GLY A 759 33.66 -2.18 -29.68
N ALA A 760 32.63 -2.91 -30.08
CA ALA A 760 31.25 -2.64 -29.68
C ALA A 760 31.02 -2.85 -28.16
N LEU A 761 31.64 -3.88 -27.58
CA LEU A 761 31.59 -4.12 -26.13
C LEU A 761 32.33 -3.02 -25.35
N VAL A 762 33.49 -2.57 -25.82
CA VAL A 762 34.23 -1.47 -25.18
C VAL A 762 33.42 -0.18 -25.24
N LEU A 763 32.80 0.17 -26.38
CA LEU A 763 31.92 1.35 -26.48
C LEU A 763 30.72 1.27 -25.51
N THR A 764 30.14 0.08 -25.35
CA THR A 764 29.08 -0.17 -24.36
C THR A 764 29.54 0.08 -22.94
N VAL A 765 30.67 -0.52 -22.54
CA VAL A 765 31.25 -0.35 -21.21
C VAL A 765 31.63 1.10 -20.97
N LEU A 766 32.18 1.80 -21.96
CA LEU A 766 32.49 3.23 -21.86
C LEU A 766 31.24 4.08 -21.67
N SER A 767 30.13 3.73 -22.32
CA SER A 767 28.87 4.45 -22.14
C SER A 767 28.29 4.28 -20.74
N ILE A 768 28.27 3.04 -20.23
CA ILE A 768 27.91 2.77 -18.83
C ILE A 768 28.84 3.53 -17.88
N ALA A 769 30.15 3.46 -18.14
CA ALA A 769 31.16 4.12 -17.33
C ALA A 769 31.12 5.65 -17.43
N ALA A 770 30.39 6.24 -18.39
CA ALA A 770 30.20 7.68 -18.50
C ALA A 770 29.32 8.23 -17.36
N ALA A 771 28.41 7.41 -16.82
CA ALA A 771 27.75 7.74 -15.56
C ALA A 771 28.77 7.65 -14.42
N GLU A 772 28.91 8.71 -13.64
CA GLU A 772 29.84 8.74 -12.51
C GLU A 772 29.51 7.64 -11.50
N VAL A 773 28.23 7.32 -11.27
CA VAL A 773 27.79 6.23 -10.38
C VAL A 773 28.25 4.84 -10.85
N ALA A 774 28.50 4.66 -12.14
CA ALA A 774 28.94 3.41 -12.74
C ALA A 774 30.38 3.49 -13.28
N ARG A 775 31.14 4.53 -12.92
CA ARG A 775 32.56 4.69 -13.30
C ARG A 775 33.44 3.45 -13.07
N PRO A 776 33.23 2.61 -12.03
CA PRO A 776 33.98 1.37 -11.87
C PRO A 776 33.82 0.36 -13.02
N ALA A 777 32.74 0.42 -13.80
CA ALA A 777 32.52 -0.47 -14.95
C ALA A 777 33.65 -0.41 -15.98
N ARG A 778 34.39 0.72 -16.06
CA ARG A 778 35.56 0.87 -16.94
C ARG A 778 36.62 -0.23 -16.78
N TYR A 779 36.72 -0.89 -15.62
CA TYR A 779 37.67 -1.98 -15.43
C TYR A 779 37.36 -3.20 -16.29
N LEU A 780 36.12 -3.37 -16.76
CA LEU A 780 35.78 -4.40 -17.75
C LEU A 780 36.56 -4.20 -19.06
N ASN A 781 36.91 -2.95 -19.42
CA ASN A 781 37.74 -2.67 -20.59
C ASN A 781 39.18 -3.18 -20.45
N VAL A 782 39.68 -3.42 -19.23
CA VAL A 782 41.00 -4.05 -19.04
C VAL A 782 40.96 -5.50 -19.51
N ALA A 783 39.89 -6.22 -19.17
CA ALA A 783 39.68 -7.59 -19.65
C ALA A 783 39.46 -7.62 -21.18
N LEU A 784 38.67 -6.69 -21.72
CA LEU A 784 38.44 -6.58 -23.16
C LEU A 784 39.71 -6.17 -23.93
N GLY A 785 40.53 -5.29 -23.38
CA GLY A 785 41.85 -4.95 -23.92
C GLY A 785 42.80 -6.14 -23.89
N GLY A 786 42.77 -6.95 -22.83
CA GLY A 786 43.49 -8.23 -22.76
C GLY A 786 43.03 -9.22 -23.83
N ALA A 787 41.72 -9.35 -24.06
CA ALA A 787 41.18 -10.19 -25.13
C ALA A 787 41.65 -9.72 -26.52
N LEU A 788 41.71 -8.40 -26.74
CA LEU A 788 42.21 -7.83 -28.00
C LEU A 788 43.69 -8.10 -28.25
N ILE A 789 44.52 -8.10 -27.20
CA ILE A 789 45.94 -8.48 -27.29
C ILE A 789 46.11 -9.94 -27.71
N VAL A 790 45.24 -10.82 -27.24
CA VAL A 790 45.30 -12.27 -27.53
C VAL A 790 44.74 -12.62 -28.91
N ALA A 791 43.72 -11.90 -29.38
CA ALA A 791 43.03 -12.14 -30.64
C ALA A 791 43.94 -12.40 -31.87
N PRO A 792 44.98 -11.58 -32.16
CA PRO A 792 45.83 -11.81 -33.34
C PRO A 792 46.61 -13.13 -33.30
N PHE A 793 46.96 -13.63 -32.11
CA PHE A 793 47.68 -14.90 -31.95
C PHE A 793 46.77 -16.12 -32.08
N VAL A 794 45.48 -15.97 -31.78
CA VAL A 794 44.48 -17.03 -31.93
C VAL A 794 44.05 -17.18 -33.39
N TYR A 795 43.98 -16.07 -34.14
CA TYR A 795 43.47 -16.04 -35.51
C TYR A 795 44.55 -15.88 -36.59
N SER A 796 45.83 -16.06 -36.23
CA SER A 796 46.97 -16.01 -37.16
C SER A 796 47.04 -14.72 -37.99
N ALA A 797 46.97 -13.57 -37.32
CA ALA A 797 47.04 -12.25 -37.93
C ALA A 797 48.42 -11.93 -38.53
N ASP A 798 48.48 -11.01 -39.50
CA ASP A 798 49.75 -10.51 -40.02
C ASP A 798 50.48 -9.61 -38.99
N ALA A 799 51.72 -9.20 -39.30
CA ALA A 799 52.53 -8.39 -38.39
C ALA A 799 51.92 -7.00 -38.10
N LEU A 800 51.26 -6.39 -39.08
CA LEU A 800 50.64 -5.06 -38.94
C LEU A 800 49.36 -5.13 -38.11
N GLN A 801 48.51 -6.12 -38.37
CA GLN A 801 47.29 -6.43 -37.65
C GLN A 801 47.61 -6.83 -36.20
N THR A 802 48.64 -7.64 -35.99
CA THR A 802 49.12 -8.01 -34.64
C THR A 802 49.60 -6.77 -33.89
N ALA A 803 50.46 -5.96 -34.50
CA ALA A 803 50.98 -4.74 -33.88
C ALA A 803 49.83 -3.77 -33.50
N PHE A 804 48.85 -3.60 -34.40
CA PHE A 804 47.69 -2.76 -34.14
C PHE A 804 46.81 -3.31 -33.01
N ALA A 805 46.43 -4.59 -33.05
CA ALA A 805 45.56 -5.18 -32.04
C ALA A 805 46.22 -5.16 -30.64
N VAL A 806 47.52 -5.46 -30.55
CA VAL A 806 48.27 -5.36 -29.30
C VAL A 806 48.34 -3.91 -28.82
N ALA A 807 48.67 -2.95 -29.69
CA ALA A 807 48.75 -1.53 -29.32
C ALA A 807 47.39 -0.98 -28.87
N ALA A 808 46.31 -1.30 -29.61
CA ALA A 808 44.96 -0.92 -29.28
C ALA A 808 44.49 -1.55 -27.96
N GLY A 809 44.80 -2.83 -27.72
CA GLY A 809 44.44 -3.54 -26.49
C GLY A 809 45.16 -2.98 -25.26
N VAL A 810 46.47 -2.69 -25.39
CA VAL A 810 47.25 -2.00 -24.35
C VAL A 810 46.69 -0.59 -24.12
N ALA A 811 46.38 0.16 -25.18
CA ALA A 811 45.82 1.51 -25.06
C ALA A 811 44.46 1.49 -24.33
N ILE A 812 43.53 0.62 -24.73
CA ILE A 812 42.21 0.48 -24.09
C ILE A 812 42.37 0.13 -22.60
N ALA A 813 43.23 -0.83 -22.27
CA ALA A 813 43.49 -1.22 -20.88
C ALA A 813 44.10 -0.07 -20.07
N ALA A 814 45.17 0.55 -20.57
CA ALA A 814 45.88 1.63 -19.89
C ALA A 814 45.01 2.89 -19.71
N LEU A 815 44.25 3.27 -20.73
CA LEU A 815 43.34 4.43 -20.68
C LEU A 815 42.14 4.20 -19.77
N SER A 816 41.77 2.96 -19.49
CA SER A 816 40.65 2.63 -18.60
C SER A 816 41.04 2.55 -17.12
N ILE A 817 42.34 2.54 -16.78
CA ILE A 817 42.80 2.52 -15.38
C ILE A 817 42.49 3.87 -14.66
N PRO A 818 42.89 5.04 -15.20
CA PRO A 818 42.62 6.33 -14.56
C PRO A 818 41.10 6.60 -14.47
N ARG A 819 40.63 6.95 -13.27
CA ARG A 819 39.19 7.18 -13.04
C ARG A 819 38.64 8.46 -13.67
N GLY A 820 39.49 9.48 -13.83
CA GLY A 820 39.06 10.84 -14.18
C GLY A 820 38.46 11.62 -12.99
N PRO A 821 37.95 12.85 -13.23
CA PRO A 821 37.28 13.63 -12.19
C PRO A 821 35.88 13.07 -11.89
N ILE A 822 35.49 13.06 -10.61
CA ILE A 822 34.11 12.81 -10.16
C ILE A 822 33.62 14.09 -9.51
N ARG A 823 32.59 14.71 -10.09
CA ARG A 823 32.16 16.07 -9.72
C ARG A 823 31.11 16.08 -8.63
N HIS A 824 30.33 15.02 -8.51
CA HIS A 824 29.18 14.96 -7.61
C HIS A 824 29.35 13.94 -6.48
N ARG A 825 28.47 14.07 -5.50
CA ARG A 825 28.35 13.13 -4.37
C ARG A 825 27.08 12.31 -4.55
N TYR A 826 27.17 11.02 -4.21
CA TYR A 826 26.12 10.00 -4.42
C TYR A 826 25.77 9.27 -3.12
N GLY A 827 25.81 10.00 -2.00
CA GLY A 827 25.61 9.44 -0.67
C GLY A 827 26.66 8.36 -0.33
N PRO A 828 26.26 7.25 0.32
CA PRO A 828 27.17 6.15 0.70
C PRO A 828 27.89 5.52 -0.49
N TRP A 829 27.33 5.59 -1.70
CA TRP A 829 27.92 5.03 -2.92
C TRP A 829 29.20 5.73 -3.33
N SER A 830 29.39 6.99 -2.93
CA SER A 830 30.61 7.74 -3.22
C SER A 830 31.87 7.00 -2.76
N ARG A 831 31.78 6.13 -1.74
CA ARG A 831 32.91 5.30 -1.26
C ARG A 831 33.39 4.26 -2.26
N LEU A 832 32.49 3.75 -3.11
CA LEU A 832 32.81 2.78 -4.16
C LEU A 832 33.39 3.46 -5.42
N LEU A 833 33.33 4.79 -5.45
CA LEU A 833 33.84 5.63 -6.53
C LEU A 833 35.24 6.20 -6.25
N VAL A 834 35.74 6.07 -5.00
CA VAL A 834 37.05 6.55 -4.55
C VAL A 834 38.17 5.68 -5.10
#